data_AF-A0A8H5HUP0-F1
#
_entry.id   AF-A0A8H5HUP0-F1
#
_cell.length_a   1.000
_cell.length_b   1.000
_cell.length_c   1.000
_cell.angle_alpha   90.00
_cell.angle_beta   90.00
_cell.angle_gamma   90.00
#
_symmetry.space_group_name_H-M   'P 1'
#
loop_
_entity.id
_entity.type
_entity.pdbx_description
1 polymer ?
#
loop_
_entity_poly.entity_id
_entity_poly.type
_entity_poly.pdbx_seq_one_letter_code
_entity_poly.pdbx_strand_id
1 'polypeptide(L)'
;MQSAWNGYRPAKSSSGSGLFTSFYIPPGGKGYSASSPLVHYKGDWNMDYSPLFEYKVVRSTSQKKASMLFPFSGTGIELFGNCDRRHGNITVLIDNKSLATVNTYCNSPHPRTGQRQYAKYDLPAGHHTLQVINEDGFFTVAGLVVTRLGRSSTSAVSSRGKANSWSLTQKGSTGVAAMQLSVLSEKYAIVIDKVEHNPLAIDNIPVWSSLFNLQTYDLTPLKMESNSFCAGGSFLGDGRLLNIGGNPVVEGDTAADNFGDLDGLQAVRIMSPCDNGDCHIYEDHDRLRMASPRWYNTVVRIDDGSAMIIGGSKKGGWINNGTTNNPSIEYFPPKEIHGSKGLPIHLPFLQDTLNSNLFPIAFSLPDSRVFIAANNDAMIYDWKTNTEQRLPPIPNGVRVTYPMTGTGLLLPLSYHNGFAPEVLLCGGSTVDDTKAGFEISSQDAASAQCSRMILTEDGIKAGWEVDHMPSARIMPDAVLLPTGQVVIVNGAGTGISGYGNVLGQVGVSNADNPVLTPCLYDPLAEPGRRFSSDSMPSSVIPRMYHSVATLTPTGSIMIAGSNPNLDRSEVKYGTEYRVEWLDPPYMQAARPSIIDFQSLVDYGKETSLQVNLVRSDSRVQIALMDFGFVTHAVHANSRLVFLEVTSQFGNTITFKSPPTSGVYPPGPGFLCVLEDGVPSEMRKVLIGDGKGPKVDQTAAENILKSTQADQNEQSKKKASKGDGSSDTSASTIPALHKKNRRRTSKRAVSSAGAGADDDERMQELEPVTQTIPPDNDDDIMIDIDAGSDPNSLIQSTSTGAPVFAPVSADALRTTLKSETRRVPIPPHRMTPLKKDWINIFGPLTEILGLQVRMNVQRRSVEIRTSKHTKDIGAIQKGADFVKAYALGFDVNDAIALLRLDDLYLDSFEIKDVKSLQGDHLSRAIGRIAGQDGKTKFTIENASRTRIVLADTKIHIMGSFQNLKIARDAIVSLILGSPPGKVYAGLRTVSSRMRQRAL
;
A
#
# COMPACT_ATOMS: atom_id res chain seq x y z
N MET A 1 28.49 -10.49 17.74
CA MET A 1 28.30 -10.01 16.35
C MET A 1 27.49 -11.08 15.61
N GLN A 2 26.52 -10.71 14.77
CA GLN A 2 25.80 -11.67 13.94
C GLN A 2 26.67 -12.09 12.74
N SER A 3 26.54 -13.35 12.31
CA SER A 3 27.35 -14.01 11.28
C SER A 3 26.73 -13.80 9.89
N ALA A 4 27.54 -13.53 8.86
CA ALA A 4 27.11 -13.18 7.50
C ALA A 4 26.53 -14.34 6.65
N TRP A 5 26.00 -15.40 7.28
CA TRP A 5 25.87 -16.71 6.63
C TRP A 5 24.59 -17.47 7.01
N ASN A 6 23.78 -17.77 5.99
CA ASN A 6 22.55 -18.57 6.04
C ASN A 6 22.74 -19.98 5.42
N GLY A 7 23.96 -20.50 5.37
CA GLY A 7 24.27 -21.82 4.77
C GLY A 7 24.01 -23.03 5.68
N TYR A 8 24.19 -24.22 5.12
CA TYR A 8 23.80 -25.48 5.76
C TYR A 8 24.70 -25.91 6.94
N ARG A 9 24.07 -26.50 7.97
CA ARG A 9 24.68 -26.90 9.26
C ARG A 9 25.81 -27.96 9.12
N PRO A 10 26.70 -28.11 10.13
CA PRO A 10 27.77 -29.11 10.13
C PRO A 10 27.30 -30.57 10.02
N ALA A 11 28.22 -31.45 9.64
CA ALA A 11 27.95 -32.83 9.25
C ALA A 11 27.41 -33.72 10.39
N LYS A 12 26.08 -33.88 10.47
CA LYS A 12 25.42 -35.04 11.11
C LYS A 12 24.02 -35.42 10.58
N SER A 13 23.45 -34.67 9.64
CA SER A 13 22.22 -35.03 8.92
C SER A 13 22.53 -35.38 7.45
N SER A 14 22.20 -36.61 7.05
CA SER A 14 22.36 -37.11 5.68
C SER A 14 21.14 -36.82 4.79
N SER A 15 21.33 -36.95 3.48
CA SER A 15 20.29 -36.88 2.41
C SER A 15 19.43 -35.61 2.36
N GLY A 16 19.84 -34.67 1.49
CA GLY A 16 19.05 -33.52 1.06
C GLY A 16 19.84 -32.65 0.08
N SER A 17 19.48 -32.63 -1.20
CA SER A 17 20.19 -31.92 -2.27
C SER A 17 19.56 -30.56 -2.60
N GLY A 18 19.31 -29.74 -1.58
CA GLY A 18 18.79 -28.39 -1.77
C GLY A 18 19.80 -27.45 -2.42
N LEU A 19 19.31 -26.52 -3.26
CA LEU A 19 20.08 -25.37 -3.73
C LEU A 19 20.12 -24.28 -2.65
N PHE A 20 21.07 -23.36 -2.76
CA PHE A 20 21.36 -22.32 -1.76
C PHE A 20 21.09 -20.92 -2.33
N THR A 21 20.50 -20.04 -1.51
CA THR A 21 20.17 -18.65 -1.83
C THR A 21 20.88 -17.67 -0.88
N SER A 22 20.85 -16.37 -1.21
CA SER A 22 21.91 -15.40 -0.88
C SER A 22 22.33 -15.22 0.59
N PHE A 23 23.58 -14.76 0.74
CA PHE A 23 24.21 -14.46 2.03
C PHE A 23 23.76 -13.11 2.61
N TYR A 24 23.93 -12.96 3.93
CA TYR A 24 23.49 -11.80 4.70
C TYR A 24 24.70 -10.93 5.06
N ILE A 25 24.59 -9.59 5.00
CA ILE A 25 25.65 -8.69 5.49
C ILE A 25 25.18 -8.08 6.82
N PRO A 26 25.85 -8.38 7.95
CA PRO A 26 25.43 -7.87 9.26
C PRO A 26 25.58 -6.35 9.33
N PRO A 27 24.67 -5.61 10.02
CA PRO A 27 24.75 -4.16 10.18
C PRO A 27 26.11 -3.67 10.66
N GLY A 28 26.61 -2.59 10.04
CA GLY A 28 27.98 -2.09 10.23
C GLY A 28 29.05 -2.86 9.46
N GLY A 29 28.77 -4.07 9.00
CA GLY A 29 29.59 -4.81 8.06
C GLY A 29 29.60 -4.19 6.66
N LYS A 30 30.62 -4.54 5.86
CA LYS A 30 30.70 -4.19 4.43
C LYS A 30 31.14 -5.39 3.61
N GLY A 31 30.35 -5.74 2.61
CA GLY A 31 30.70 -6.74 1.60
C GLY A 31 31.58 -6.18 0.48
N TYR A 32 32.39 -7.06 -0.13
CA TYR A 32 33.27 -6.76 -1.25
C TYR A 32 33.24 -7.92 -2.27
N SER A 33 33.11 -7.58 -3.54
CA SER A 33 33.23 -8.53 -4.66
C SER A 33 34.66 -9.06 -4.82
N ALA A 34 34.79 -10.28 -5.35
CA ALA A 34 36.06 -10.80 -5.86
C ALA A 34 36.70 -9.93 -6.97
N SER A 35 35.91 -9.09 -7.65
CA SER A 35 36.39 -8.08 -8.60
C SER A 35 36.78 -6.72 -7.99
N SER A 36 36.71 -6.56 -6.67
CA SER A 36 37.05 -5.29 -6.01
C SER A 36 38.53 -4.92 -6.21
N PRO A 37 38.88 -3.67 -6.55
CA PRO A 37 40.27 -3.23 -6.75
C PRO A 37 41.13 -3.25 -5.47
N LEU A 38 40.50 -3.49 -4.31
CA LEU A 38 41.20 -3.71 -3.03
C LEU A 38 41.66 -5.16 -2.85
N VAL A 39 41.23 -6.12 -3.69
CA VAL A 39 41.69 -7.51 -3.62
C VAL A 39 42.80 -7.71 -4.65
N HIS A 40 44.02 -7.83 -4.16
CA HIS A 40 45.21 -7.98 -4.98
C HIS A 40 45.52 -9.47 -5.17
N TYR A 41 45.54 -9.91 -6.43
CA TYR A 41 45.78 -11.31 -6.80
C TYR A 41 47.20 -11.48 -7.36
N LYS A 42 47.86 -12.58 -7.00
CA LYS A 42 49.19 -12.97 -7.47
C LYS A 42 49.18 -14.42 -7.93
N GLY A 43 49.91 -14.71 -8.99
CA GLY A 43 49.79 -15.96 -9.75
C GLY A 43 48.70 -15.87 -10.81
N ASP A 44 48.37 -17.01 -11.42
CA ASP A 44 47.41 -17.10 -12.51
C ASP A 44 45.98 -17.24 -11.96
N TRP A 45 45.10 -16.31 -12.33
CA TRP A 45 43.71 -16.23 -11.86
C TRP A 45 42.74 -15.93 -12.99
N ASN A 46 41.81 -16.85 -13.21
CA ASN A 46 40.67 -16.65 -14.10
C ASN A 46 39.59 -15.82 -13.39
N MET A 47 38.72 -15.20 -14.20
CA MET A 47 37.54 -14.48 -13.72
C MET A 47 36.34 -14.97 -14.51
N ASP A 48 35.37 -15.53 -13.81
CA ASP A 48 34.15 -16.11 -14.38
C ASP A 48 32.95 -15.22 -13.98
N TYR A 49 32.12 -14.84 -14.95
CA TYR A 49 30.87 -14.12 -14.70
C TYR A 49 29.69 -15.12 -14.67
N SER A 50 28.86 -15.04 -13.63
CA SER A 50 27.67 -15.88 -13.51
C SER A 50 26.61 -15.23 -12.63
N PRO A 51 25.31 -15.24 -13.02
CA PRO A 51 24.22 -14.72 -12.21
C PRO A 51 23.95 -15.55 -10.94
N LEU A 52 24.61 -16.70 -10.76
CA LEU A 52 24.55 -17.54 -9.55
C LEU A 52 25.41 -17.01 -8.38
N PHE A 53 26.01 -15.83 -8.53
CA PHE A 53 26.75 -15.12 -7.49
C PHE A 53 26.14 -13.73 -7.26
N GLU A 54 26.04 -13.33 -6.00
CA GLU A 54 25.53 -12.01 -5.57
C GLU A 54 26.21 -10.84 -6.31
N TYR A 55 27.55 -10.84 -6.30
CA TYR A 55 28.37 -9.86 -7.02
C TYR A 55 28.61 -10.22 -8.50
N LYS A 56 27.94 -11.27 -9.00
CA LYS A 56 27.93 -11.79 -10.37
C LYS A 56 29.30 -12.20 -10.94
N VAL A 57 30.36 -12.09 -10.15
CA VAL A 57 31.75 -12.42 -10.51
C VAL A 57 32.35 -13.33 -9.45
N VAL A 58 33.00 -14.41 -9.91
CA VAL A 58 33.90 -15.24 -9.11
C VAL A 58 35.29 -15.19 -9.75
N ARG A 59 36.35 -15.25 -8.93
CA ARG A 59 37.72 -15.50 -9.40
C ARG A 59 38.14 -16.90 -9.01
N SER A 60 38.86 -17.58 -9.90
CA SER A 60 39.25 -18.98 -9.75
C SER A 60 40.74 -19.18 -10.07
N THR A 61 41.40 -20.06 -9.34
CA THR A 61 42.78 -20.51 -9.64
C THR A 61 42.94 -21.99 -9.31
N SER A 62 43.83 -22.66 -10.04
CA SER A 62 44.34 -24.01 -9.74
C SER A 62 45.87 -24.03 -9.60
N GLN A 63 46.53 -22.87 -9.67
CA GLN A 63 47.97 -22.78 -9.52
C GLN A 63 48.36 -22.87 -8.03
N LYS A 64 49.27 -23.80 -7.69
CA LYS A 64 49.84 -23.91 -6.35
C LYS A 64 50.70 -22.67 -6.05
N LYS A 65 50.54 -22.11 -4.84
CA LYS A 65 51.09 -20.82 -4.37
C LYS A 65 50.54 -19.56 -5.06
N ALA A 66 49.50 -19.65 -5.89
CA ALA A 66 48.70 -18.47 -6.22
C ALA A 66 48.03 -17.92 -4.94
N SER A 67 47.91 -16.61 -4.81
CA SER A 67 47.43 -15.99 -3.57
C SER A 67 46.60 -14.74 -3.81
N MET A 68 45.62 -14.49 -2.94
CA MET A 68 44.95 -13.20 -2.79
C MET A 68 45.46 -12.48 -1.53
N LEU A 69 45.47 -11.15 -1.58
CA LEU A 69 45.72 -10.26 -0.45
C LEU A 69 44.66 -9.17 -0.42
N PHE A 70 44.06 -8.93 0.74
CA PHE A 70 42.98 -7.97 0.95
C PHE A 70 43.22 -7.17 2.25
N PRO A 71 43.56 -5.87 2.16
CA PRO A 71 43.67 -4.99 3.30
C PRO A 71 42.28 -4.47 3.69
N PHE A 72 41.96 -4.51 4.98
CA PHE A 72 40.67 -4.04 5.51
C PHE A 72 40.82 -3.31 6.84
N SER A 73 39.76 -2.60 7.22
CA SER A 73 39.63 -1.98 8.54
C SER A 73 38.33 -2.49 9.17
N GLY A 74 38.40 -3.06 10.37
CA GLY A 74 37.29 -3.75 11.02
C GLY A 74 37.72 -4.57 12.24
N THR A 75 36.80 -5.39 12.75
CA THR A 75 37.00 -6.35 13.86
C THR A 75 36.77 -7.81 13.44
N GLY A 76 36.35 -8.03 12.18
CA GLY A 76 36.10 -9.37 11.66
C GLY A 76 36.14 -9.41 10.14
N ILE A 77 36.33 -10.62 9.60
CA ILE A 77 36.43 -10.92 8.17
C ILE A 77 35.85 -12.31 7.89
N GLU A 78 35.02 -12.41 6.85
CA GLU A 78 34.51 -13.66 6.28
C GLU A 78 34.86 -13.76 4.79
N LEU A 79 35.13 -14.97 4.32
CA LEU A 79 35.49 -15.32 2.95
C LEU A 79 34.49 -16.33 2.37
N PHE A 80 33.98 -16.05 1.17
CA PHE A 80 33.01 -16.87 0.46
C PHE A 80 33.50 -17.25 -0.93
N GLY A 81 33.21 -18.47 -1.35
CA GLY A 81 33.55 -19.02 -2.66
C GLY A 81 32.75 -20.28 -2.97
N ASN A 82 33.32 -21.22 -3.71
CA ASN A 82 32.67 -22.48 -4.04
C ASN A 82 33.29 -23.65 -3.25
N CYS A 83 32.60 -24.80 -3.28
CA CYS A 83 33.20 -26.10 -3.04
C CYS A 83 32.71 -27.12 -4.08
N ASP A 84 33.60 -28.03 -4.51
CA ASP A 84 33.28 -29.28 -5.21
C ASP A 84 34.46 -30.27 -5.08
N ARG A 85 34.40 -31.39 -5.81
CA ARG A 85 35.45 -32.42 -5.82
C ARG A 85 36.82 -31.98 -6.36
N ARG A 86 36.92 -30.80 -6.97
CA ARG A 86 38.16 -30.23 -7.53
C ARG A 86 38.83 -29.24 -6.57
N HIS A 87 38.10 -28.78 -5.56
CA HIS A 87 38.60 -27.81 -4.58
C HIS A 87 39.50 -28.49 -3.54
N GLY A 88 40.45 -27.74 -2.98
CA GLY A 88 41.48 -28.28 -2.08
C GLY A 88 41.85 -27.34 -0.93
N ASN A 89 43.08 -27.45 -0.44
CA ASN A 89 43.55 -26.75 0.75
C ASN A 89 44.01 -25.31 0.45
N ILE A 90 43.61 -24.38 1.33
CA ILE A 90 44.07 -22.98 1.34
C ILE A 90 44.70 -22.64 2.70
N THR A 91 45.83 -21.95 2.69
CA THR A 91 46.45 -21.38 3.90
C THR A 91 45.97 -19.95 4.08
N VAL A 92 45.38 -19.66 5.24
CA VAL A 92 44.85 -18.33 5.61
C VAL A 92 45.77 -17.69 6.65
N LEU A 93 46.25 -16.49 6.31
CA LEU A 93 47.04 -15.63 7.18
C LEU A 93 46.29 -14.33 7.46
N ILE A 94 46.43 -13.79 8.66
CA ILE A 94 46.07 -12.41 8.97
C ILE A 94 47.27 -11.73 9.60
N ASP A 95 47.60 -10.54 9.12
CA ASP A 95 48.75 -9.71 9.57
C ASP A 95 50.07 -10.50 9.55
N ASN A 96 50.29 -11.22 8.44
CA ASN A 96 51.41 -12.12 8.18
C ASN A 96 51.58 -13.31 9.15
N LYS A 97 50.61 -13.54 10.05
CA LYS A 97 50.57 -14.73 10.92
C LYS A 97 49.67 -15.79 10.29
N SER A 98 50.18 -17.00 10.09
CA SER A 98 49.35 -18.14 9.69
C SER A 98 48.36 -18.47 10.81
N LEU A 99 47.07 -18.58 10.47
CA LEU A 99 46.00 -18.85 11.44
C LEU A 99 45.28 -20.18 11.17
N ALA A 100 45.17 -20.60 9.92
CA ALA A 100 44.52 -21.86 9.56
C ALA A 100 45.00 -22.38 8.20
N THR A 101 45.00 -23.69 8.03
CA THR A 101 44.83 -24.32 6.71
C THR A 101 43.39 -24.83 6.64
N VAL A 102 42.63 -24.39 5.64
CA VAL A 102 41.23 -24.76 5.43
C VAL A 102 41.14 -25.65 4.22
N ASN A 103 40.45 -26.79 4.35
CA ASN A 103 40.10 -27.61 3.21
C ASN A 103 38.77 -27.12 2.61
N THR A 104 38.78 -26.71 1.34
CA THR A 104 37.59 -26.23 0.60
C THR A 104 36.96 -27.31 -0.30
N TYR A 105 37.46 -28.55 -0.26
CA TYR A 105 36.83 -29.71 -0.90
C TYR A 105 35.41 -29.96 -0.37
N CYS A 106 34.49 -30.34 -1.25
CA CYS A 106 33.28 -31.05 -0.83
C CYS A 106 32.88 -32.13 -1.84
N ASN A 107 32.27 -33.22 -1.35
CA ASN A 107 31.90 -34.37 -2.18
C ASN A 107 30.64 -34.08 -3.03
N SER A 108 30.76 -33.14 -3.97
CA SER A 108 29.72 -32.70 -4.90
C SER A 108 30.24 -32.81 -6.34
N PRO A 109 29.47 -33.41 -7.29
CA PRO A 109 29.84 -33.43 -8.71
C PRO A 109 29.65 -32.08 -9.40
N HIS A 110 28.93 -31.14 -8.78
CA HIS A 110 28.71 -29.78 -9.26
C HIS A 110 29.13 -28.76 -8.19
N PRO A 111 29.59 -27.54 -8.57
CA PRO A 111 29.91 -26.48 -7.63
C PRO A 111 28.74 -26.14 -6.71
N ARG A 112 28.95 -26.24 -5.39
CA ARG A 112 28.12 -25.52 -4.42
C ARG A 112 28.63 -24.09 -4.35
N THR A 113 27.81 -23.13 -4.74
CA THR A 113 28.16 -21.70 -4.78
C THR A 113 27.97 -21.03 -3.42
N GLY A 114 28.63 -19.88 -3.21
CA GLY A 114 28.41 -19.00 -2.03
C GLY A 114 28.74 -19.64 -0.67
N GLN A 115 29.55 -20.70 -0.64
CA GLN A 115 29.94 -21.38 0.58
C GLN A 115 30.96 -20.55 1.36
N ARG A 116 30.77 -20.43 2.67
CA ARG A 116 31.73 -19.75 3.55
C ARG A 116 32.95 -20.64 3.77
N GLN A 117 34.09 -20.19 3.28
CA GLN A 117 35.38 -20.88 3.38
C GLN A 117 36.12 -20.49 4.66
N TYR A 118 36.05 -19.23 5.10
CA TYR A 118 36.71 -18.79 6.34
C TYR A 118 35.91 -17.69 7.07
N ALA A 119 36.08 -17.59 8.39
CA ALA A 119 35.54 -16.52 9.23
C ALA A 119 36.44 -16.26 10.44
N LYS A 120 36.56 -14.99 10.85
CA LYS A 120 37.13 -14.55 12.13
C LYS A 120 36.43 -13.28 12.61
N TYR A 121 36.15 -13.16 13.92
CA TYR A 121 35.33 -12.07 14.50
C TYR A 121 35.94 -11.39 15.74
N ASP A 122 37.09 -11.89 16.17
CA ASP A 122 37.81 -11.53 17.40
C ASP A 122 39.10 -10.73 17.08
N LEU A 123 39.12 -9.99 15.98
CA LEU A 123 40.22 -9.08 15.69
C LEU A 123 40.07 -7.79 16.52
N PRO A 124 41.18 -7.21 17.03
CA PRO A 124 41.17 -5.85 17.57
C PRO A 124 40.56 -4.85 16.58
N ALA A 125 40.03 -3.73 17.05
CA ALA A 125 39.52 -2.71 16.15
C ALA A 125 40.68 -1.96 15.46
N GLY A 126 41.02 -2.35 14.23
CA GLY A 126 42.20 -1.83 13.54
C GLY A 126 42.20 -1.98 12.03
N HIS A 127 43.38 -1.74 11.44
CA HIS A 127 43.71 -2.13 10.07
C HIS A 127 44.35 -3.51 10.08
N HIS A 128 43.88 -4.38 9.21
CA HIS A 128 44.31 -5.78 9.08
C HIS A 128 44.52 -6.16 7.63
N THR A 129 45.35 -7.17 7.37
CA THR A 129 45.56 -7.74 6.04
C THR A 129 45.22 -9.22 6.05
N LEU A 130 44.17 -9.61 5.32
CA LEU A 130 43.90 -11.01 4.99
C LEU A 130 44.80 -11.41 3.82
N GLN A 131 45.53 -12.51 3.95
CA GLN A 131 46.18 -13.19 2.82
C GLN A 131 45.71 -14.65 2.77
N VAL A 132 45.42 -15.14 1.57
CA VAL A 132 45.04 -16.54 1.35
C VAL A 132 45.86 -17.12 0.22
N ILE A 133 46.46 -18.28 0.44
CA ILE A 133 47.38 -18.96 -0.48
C ILE A 133 46.79 -20.32 -0.87
N ASN A 134 46.72 -20.62 -2.17
CA ASN A 134 46.26 -21.91 -2.68
C ASN A 134 47.37 -22.97 -2.53
N GLU A 135 47.15 -24.01 -1.73
CA GLU A 135 48.11 -25.10 -1.55
C GLU A 135 47.84 -26.26 -2.51
N ASP A 136 46.60 -26.66 -2.73
CA ASP A 136 46.26 -27.70 -3.69
C ASP A 136 44.82 -27.56 -4.22
N GLY A 137 44.57 -28.18 -5.37
CA GLY A 137 43.28 -28.13 -6.04
C GLY A 137 42.91 -26.74 -6.58
N PHE A 138 41.61 -26.56 -6.80
CA PHE A 138 41.00 -25.27 -7.11
C PHE A 138 40.73 -24.46 -5.85
N PHE A 139 41.01 -23.17 -5.91
CA PHE A 139 40.52 -22.17 -4.99
C PHE A 139 39.64 -21.17 -5.75
N THR A 140 38.52 -20.77 -5.16
CA THR A 140 37.56 -19.82 -5.72
C THR A 140 37.17 -18.76 -4.70
N VAL A 141 37.07 -17.52 -5.15
CA VAL A 141 36.69 -16.34 -4.35
C VAL A 141 35.49 -15.70 -5.02
N ALA A 142 34.35 -15.64 -4.33
CA ALA A 142 33.13 -14.98 -4.79
C ALA A 142 32.85 -13.67 -4.03
N GLY A 143 33.22 -13.60 -2.74
CA GLY A 143 33.04 -12.39 -1.94
C GLY A 143 33.73 -12.43 -0.58
N LEU A 144 33.83 -11.26 0.02
CA LEU A 144 34.39 -11.02 1.35
C LEU A 144 33.42 -10.15 2.15
N VAL A 145 33.28 -10.38 3.46
CA VAL A 145 32.49 -9.51 4.36
C VAL A 145 33.35 -9.06 5.54
N VAL A 146 33.62 -7.77 5.63
CA VAL A 146 34.34 -7.15 6.75
C VAL A 146 33.34 -6.71 7.81
N THR A 147 33.43 -7.24 9.03
CA THR A 147 32.71 -6.69 10.18
C THR A 147 33.41 -5.43 10.66
N ARG A 148 32.69 -4.33 10.84
CA ARG A 148 33.22 -3.10 11.45
C ARG A 148 32.43 -2.75 12.69
N LEU A 149 33.10 -2.15 13.67
CA LEU A 149 32.40 -1.26 14.60
C LEU A 149 31.83 -0.12 13.78
N GLY A 150 30.50 0.06 13.83
CA GLY A 150 29.91 1.30 13.37
C GLY A 150 30.48 2.47 14.19
N ARG A 151 30.61 3.65 13.57
CA ARG A 151 30.90 4.88 14.31
C ARG A 151 29.66 5.26 15.14
N SER A 152 29.51 4.60 16.28
CA SER A 152 28.89 5.25 17.43
C SER A 152 29.76 6.48 17.73
N SER A 153 29.15 7.66 17.68
CA SER A 153 29.76 8.87 18.20
C SER A 153 29.76 8.80 19.72
N THR A 154 30.67 8.01 20.29
CA THR A 154 30.97 8.00 21.72
C THR A 154 31.75 9.26 22.10
N SER A 155 31.20 10.43 21.78
CA SER A 155 31.46 11.67 22.48
C SER A 155 30.88 11.52 23.88
N ALA A 156 31.64 10.83 24.75
CA ALA A 156 31.36 10.70 26.17
C ALA A 156 31.57 12.07 26.84
N VAL A 157 30.64 12.99 26.59
CA VAL A 157 30.53 14.24 27.32
C VAL A 157 30.25 13.86 28.77
N SER A 158 31.18 14.18 29.66
CA SER A 158 31.02 13.98 31.10
C SER A 158 30.06 15.01 31.69
N SER A 159 28.80 15.02 31.22
CA SER A 159 27.72 15.81 31.80
C SER A 159 27.19 15.11 33.05
N ARG A 160 27.71 15.49 34.21
CA ARG A 160 27.04 15.22 35.49
C ARG A 160 25.67 15.91 35.46
N GLY A 161 24.60 15.11 35.37
CA GLY A 161 23.22 15.57 35.51
C GLY A 161 22.50 15.89 34.19
N LYS A 162 21.75 14.91 33.70
CA LYS A 162 20.39 15.07 33.15
C LYS A 162 19.71 13.70 33.13
N ALA A 163 18.84 13.47 34.11
CA ALA A 163 17.76 12.50 33.94
C ALA A 163 16.66 13.14 33.08
N ASN A 164 15.72 12.33 32.58
CA ASN A 164 14.56 12.74 31.79
C ASN A 164 14.93 13.22 30.37
N SER A 165 15.14 12.29 29.43
CA SER A 165 15.32 12.61 28.01
C SER A 165 14.80 11.50 27.09
N TRP A 166 14.15 11.87 25.98
CA TRP A 166 13.73 10.92 24.95
C TRP A 166 14.92 10.12 24.39
N SER A 167 14.69 8.85 24.09
CA SER A 167 15.70 7.90 23.58
C SER A 167 15.14 7.15 22.37
N LEU A 168 15.96 6.91 21.34
CA LEU A 168 15.59 6.12 20.16
C LEU A 168 16.57 4.97 19.99
N THR A 169 16.09 3.73 19.99
CA THR A 169 16.94 2.54 19.81
C THR A 169 16.40 1.61 18.73
N GLN A 170 17.26 1.11 17.84
CA GLN A 170 16.86 0.19 16.77
C GLN A 170 17.13 -1.26 17.19
N LYS A 171 16.09 -2.05 17.45
CA LYS A 171 16.19 -3.43 17.97
C LYS A 171 15.08 -4.31 17.39
N GLY A 172 15.43 -5.51 16.93
CA GLY A 172 14.48 -6.45 16.32
C GLY A 172 14.15 -6.14 14.86
N SER A 173 13.43 -7.06 14.24
CA SER A 173 12.92 -6.94 12.88
C SER A 173 11.60 -7.70 12.77
N THR A 174 10.66 -7.23 11.95
CA THR A 174 9.31 -7.79 11.84
C THR A 174 9.20 -8.98 10.90
N GLY A 175 10.19 -9.24 10.03
CA GLY A 175 10.20 -10.38 9.08
C GLY A 175 9.20 -10.28 7.92
N VAL A 176 8.13 -9.51 8.08
CA VAL A 176 7.19 -9.00 7.06
C VAL A 176 7.15 -7.48 7.17
N ALA A 177 6.84 -6.74 6.11
CA ALA A 177 6.80 -5.28 6.17
C ALA A 177 5.60 -4.85 7.03
N ALA A 178 5.83 -4.03 8.06
CA ALA A 178 4.79 -3.70 9.02
C ALA A 178 3.81 -2.66 8.47
N MET A 179 2.85 -3.11 7.67
CA MET A 179 1.78 -2.26 7.12
C MET A 179 0.62 -2.08 8.11
N GLN A 180 0.38 -3.08 8.95
CA GLN A 180 -0.72 -3.16 9.91
C GLN A 180 -0.20 -3.79 11.21
N LEU A 181 -0.59 -3.25 12.37
CA LEU A 181 -0.06 -3.64 13.67
C LEU A 181 -1.13 -3.51 14.78
N SER A 182 -1.22 -4.55 15.62
CA SER A 182 -1.95 -4.52 16.91
C SER A 182 -1.16 -5.24 17.99
N VAL A 183 -1.11 -4.63 19.18
CA VAL A 183 -0.64 -5.29 20.41
C VAL A 183 -1.74 -6.22 20.93
N LEU A 184 -1.39 -7.47 21.24
CA LEU A 184 -2.31 -8.50 21.71
C LEU A 184 -2.24 -8.73 23.23
N SER A 185 -1.05 -8.53 23.81
CA SER A 185 -0.74 -8.79 25.21
C SER A 185 0.56 -8.09 25.65
N GLU A 186 0.91 -8.22 26.93
CA GLU A 186 2.21 -7.81 27.51
C GLU A 186 3.45 -8.39 26.80
N LYS A 187 3.26 -9.41 25.92
CA LYS A 187 4.35 -10.12 25.23
C LYS A 187 4.29 -10.08 23.72
N TYR A 188 3.10 -9.96 23.12
CA TYR A 188 2.93 -10.21 21.69
C TYR A 188 2.20 -9.08 20.98
N ALA A 189 2.66 -8.78 19.78
CA ALA A 189 1.94 -8.00 18.78
C ALA A 189 1.83 -8.81 17.47
N ILE A 190 0.76 -8.64 16.72
CA ILE A 190 0.67 -9.15 15.35
C ILE A 190 1.14 -8.07 14.37
N VAL A 191 1.97 -8.46 13.41
CA VAL A 191 2.37 -7.63 12.27
C VAL A 191 1.78 -8.26 11.02
N ILE A 192 1.08 -7.46 10.22
CA ILE A 192 0.45 -7.87 8.95
C ILE A 192 0.97 -6.98 7.82
N ASP A 193 1.11 -7.60 6.65
CA ASP A 193 1.64 -7.06 5.42
C ASP A 193 0.70 -7.39 4.24
N LYS A 194 1.11 -7.04 3.03
CA LYS A 194 0.60 -7.59 1.76
C LYS A 194 1.34 -8.87 1.37
N VAL A 195 0.76 -9.61 0.42
CA VAL A 195 1.45 -10.71 -0.27
C VAL A 195 2.62 -10.13 -1.10
N GLU A 196 3.85 -10.35 -0.65
CA GLU A 196 5.09 -9.97 -1.34
C GLU A 196 6.26 -10.92 -0.99
N HIS A 197 7.44 -10.74 -1.62
CA HIS A 197 8.62 -11.58 -1.42
C HIS A 197 9.36 -11.33 -0.08
N ASN A 198 8.65 -11.55 1.02
CA ASN A 198 9.13 -11.37 2.39
C ASN A 198 10.24 -12.36 2.81
N PRO A 199 11.15 -11.95 3.73
CA PRO A 199 12.19 -12.82 4.25
C PRO A 199 11.69 -13.88 5.26
N LEU A 200 10.50 -13.69 5.86
CA LEU A 200 9.87 -14.67 6.72
C LEU A 200 8.99 -15.62 5.89
N ALA A 201 9.09 -16.94 6.14
CA ALA A 201 8.45 -17.97 5.33
C ALA A 201 8.04 -19.21 6.14
N ILE A 202 7.06 -19.96 5.63
CA ILE A 202 6.70 -21.32 6.07
C ILE A 202 6.94 -22.26 4.88
N ASP A 203 7.67 -23.36 5.09
CA ASP A 203 8.04 -24.33 4.04
C ASP A 203 8.69 -23.71 2.78
N ASN A 204 9.38 -22.58 2.97
CA ASN A 204 9.98 -21.69 1.94
C ASN A 204 8.99 -20.85 1.11
N ILE A 205 7.70 -20.90 1.39
CA ILE A 205 6.69 -19.95 0.88
C ILE A 205 6.70 -18.71 1.78
N PRO A 206 6.97 -17.49 1.27
CA PRO A 206 6.93 -16.27 2.07
C PRO A 206 5.56 -16.03 2.68
N VAL A 207 5.54 -15.58 3.94
CA VAL A 207 4.31 -15.18 4.63
C VAL A 207 4.20 -13.66 4.71
N TRP A 208 2.98 -13.17 4.87
CA TRP A 208 2.66 -11.75 5.04
C TRP A 208 2.03 -11.45 6.41
N SER A 209 2.18 -12.36 7.38
CA SER A 209 1.85 -12.07 8.77
C SER A 209 2.80 -12.78 9.75
N SER A 210 3.05 -12.14 10.88
CA SER A 210 3.94 -12.65 11.94
C SER A 210 3.43 -12.28 13.33
N LEU A 211 3.77 -13.12 14.30
CA LEU A 211 3.70 -12.79 15.71
C LEU A 211 5.07 -12.28 16.16
N PHE A 212 5.13 -11.04 16.63
CA PHE A 212 6.34 -10.39 17.12
C PHE A 212 6.35 -10.42 18.66
N ASN A 213 7.40 -10.97 19.25
CA ASN A 213 7.60 -10.94 20.70
C ASN A 213 8.20 -9.59 21.14
N LEU A 214 7.43 -8.80 21.88
CA LEU A 214 7.79 -7.46 22.36
C LEU A 214 8.96 -7.45 23.35
N GLN A 215 9.27 -8.59 23.97
CA GLN A 215 10.29 -8.73 25.03
C GLN A 215 11.60 -9.33 24.50
N THR A 216 11.54 -10.32 23.61
CA THR A 216 12.72 -11.01 23.05
C THR A 216 13.07 -10.61 21.62
N TYR A 217 12.12 -9.99 20.90
CA TYR A 217 12.17 -9.70 19.46
C TYR A 217 12.21 -10.95 18.55
N ASP A 218 11.81 -12.11 19.07
CA ASP A 218 11.58 -13.32 18.29
C ASP A 218 10.34 -13.19 17.38
N LEU A 219 10.34 -13.98 16.30
CA LEU A 219 9.26 -14.04 15.31
C LEU A 219 8.68 -15.46 15.21
N THR A 220 7.35 -15.57 15.25
CA THR A 220 6.64 -16.76 14.77
C THR A 220 5.92 -16.40 13.46
N PRO A 221 6.15 -17.11 12.34
CA PRO A 221 5.39 -16.88 11.12
C PRO A 221 3.93 -17.31 11.32
N LEU A 222 2.98 -16.50 10.83
CA LEU A 222 1.56 -16.82 10.87
C LEU A 222 1.06 -17.09 9.45
N LYS A 223 0.32 -18.19 9.26
CA LYS A 223 -0.40 -18.46 8.01
C LYS A 223 -1.66 -17.61 7.97
N MET A 224 -1.94 -17.07 6.79
CA MET A 224 -3.19 -16.42 6.40
C MET A 224 -3.60 -16.97 5.03
N GLU A 225 -4.89 -16.98 4.68
CA GLU A 225 -5.33 -17.58 3.41
C GLU A 225 -5.65 -16.54 2.34
N SER A 226 -6.33 -15.45 2.68
CA SER A 226 -6.59 -14.35 1.74
C SER A 226 -5.71 -13.12 1.96
N ASN A 227 -5.54 -12.35 0.88
CA ASN A 227 -4.65 -11.21 0.79
C ASN A 227 -5.14 -10.01 1.64
N SER A 228 -4.55 -9.83 2.82
CA SER A 228 -4.88 -8.79 3.80
C SER A 228 -4.43 -7.39 3.43
N PHE A 229 -3.74 -7.19 2.33
CA PHE A 229 -3.32 -5.85 1.90
C PHE A 229 -4.54 -4.92 1.85
N CYS A 230 -4.42 -3.70 2.38
CA CYS A 230 -5.51 -2.72 2.40
C CYS A 230 -6.71 -3.05 3.33
N ALA A 231 -6.60 -4.06 4.19
CA ALA A 231 -7.61 -4.37 5.22
C ALA A 231 -7.59 -3.37 6.39
N GLY A 232 -8.75 -3.22 7.05
CA GLY A 232 -8.88 -2.60 8.37
C GLY A 232 -9.01 -3.64 9.48
N GLY A 233 -8.94 -3.24 10.75
CA GLY A 233 -9.05 -4.17 11.87
C GLY A 233 -9.52 -3.54 13.18
N SER A 234 -10.01 -4.39 14.09
CA SER A 234 -10.53 -4.02 15.40
C SER A 234 -10.69 -5.26 16.28
N PHE A 235 -10.67 -5.09 17.60
CA PHE A 235 -11.07 -6.13 18.55
C PHE A 235 -12.60 -6.26 18.65
N LEU A 236 -13.06 -7.36 19.26
CA LEU A 236 -14.43 -7.59 19.72
C LEU A 236 -14.53 -7.59 21.26
N GLY A 237 -15.76 -7.63 21.79
CA GLY A 237 -16.09 -7.74 23.22
C GLY A 237 -15.47 -8.94 23.96
N ASP A 238 -15.20 -10.04 23.24
CA ASP A 238 -14.50 -11.22 23.75
C ASP A 238 -12.97 -11.19 23.55
N GLY A 239 -12.44 -10.09 23.00
CA GLY A 239 -11.01 -9.91 22.73
C GLY A 239 -10.44 -10.67 21.55
N ARG A 240 -11.27 -11.31 20.71
CA ARG A 240 -10.84 -11.71 19.37
C ARG A 240 -10.45 -10.49 18.55
N LEU A 241 -9.35 -10.57 17.81
CA LEU A 241 -8.97 -9.56 16.83
C LEU A 241 -9.58 -9.91 15.47
N LEU A 242 -10.11 -8.89 14.78
CA LEU A 242 -10.60 -8.99 13.42
C LEU A 242 -9.65 -8.24 12.47
N ASN A 243 -9.44 -8.82 11.29
CA ASN A 243 -8.84 -8.17 10.13
C ASN A 243 -9.79 -8.40 8.93
N ILE A 244 -10.27 -7.30 8.34
CA ILE A 244 -11.51 -7.26 7.55
C ILE A 244 -11.29 -6.51 6.24
N GLY A 245 -11.73 -7.12 5.14
CA GLY A 245 -11.44 -6.65 3.79
C GLY A 245 -10.03 -7.02 3.37
N GLY A 246 -9.57 -6.43 2.28
CA GLY A 246 -8.27 -6.77 1.71
C GLY A 246 -8.16 -6.40 0.24
N ASN A 247 -7.24 -7.07 -0.46
CA ASN A 247 -6.95 -6.86 -1.87
C ASN A 247 -7.34 -8.10 -2.68
N PRO A 248 -7.72 -7.97 -3.97
CA PRO A 248 -7.86 -9.14 -4.83
C PRO A 248 -6.51 -9.84 -5.05
N VAL A 249 -6.56 -11.08 -5.53
CA VAL A 249 -5.35 -11.82 -5.93
C VAL A 249 -4.62 -11.08 -7.05
N VAL A 250 -3.30 -10.89 -6.92
CA VAL A 250 -2.49 -10.14 -7.90
C VAL A 250 -2.10 -11.04 -9.09
N GLU A 251 -2.18 -10.51 -10.32
CA GLU A 251 -1.69 -11.15 -11.54
C GLU A 251 -0.47 -10.36 -12.08
N GLY A 252 0.68 -11.02 -12.32
CA GLY A 252 1.95 -10.37 -12.68
C GLY A 252 3.18 -11.04 -12.03
N ASP A 253 4.29 -10.32 -11.91
CA ASP A 253 5.55 -10.85 -11.34
C ASP A 253 5.47 -11.14 -9.81
N THR A 254 4.46 -10.60 -9.13
CA THR A 254 4.16 -10.82 -7.70
C THR A 254 2.98 -11.79 -7.47
N ALA A 255 2.65 -12.62 -8.46
CA ALA A 255 1.38 -13.36 -8.47
C ALA A 255 1.35 -14.65 -7.63
N ALA A 256 0.12 -15.07 -7.33
CA ALA A 256 -0.24 -16.23 -6.52
C ALA A 256 0.35 -17.58 -6.98
N ASP A 257 0.87 -17.68 -8.21
CA ASP A 257 1.55 -18.88 -8.73
C ASP A 257 2.69 -19.37 -7.80
N ASN A 258 3.25 -18.49 -6.95
CA ASN A 258 4.24 -18.81 -5.92
C ASN A 258 3.75 -18.70 -4.46
N PHE A 259 2.58 -18.11 -4.19
CA PHE A 259 2.12 -17.75 -2.84
C PHE A 259 0.80 -18.44 -2.40
N GLY A 260 -0.09 -18.76 -3.34
CA GLY A 260 -1.37 -19.41 -3.07
C GLY A 260 -2.42 -18.53 -2.37
N ASP A 261 -2.34 -17.19 -2.46
CA ASP A 261 -3.29 -16.28 -1.81
C ASP A 261 -4.69 -16.30 -2.44
N LEU A 262 -5.70 -16.07 -1.60
CA LEU A 262 -7.11 -15.93 -1.97
C LEU A 262 -7.54 -14.45 -1.98
N ASP A 263 -8.67 -14.15 -2.64
CA ASP A 263 -9.18 -12.78 -2.72
C ASP A 263 -9.57 -12.27 -1.32
N GLY A 264 -9.01 -11.14 -0.91
CA GLY A 264 -9.23 -10.55 0.40
C GLY A 264 -10.43 -9.60 0.48
N LEU A 265 -11.04 -9.16 -0.63
CA LEU A 265 -11.98 -8.03 -0.65
C LEU A 265 -13.22 -8.23 0.25
N GLN A 266 -13.70 -9.46 0.42
CA GLN A 266 -14.83 -9.78 1.32
C GLN A 266 -14.41 -10.59 2.56
N ALA A 267 -13.11 -10.75 2.81
CA ALA A 267 -12.59 -11.59 3.87
C ALA A 267 -12.93 -11.06 5.27
N VAL A 268 -13.18 -11.99 6.20
CA VAL A 268 -13.23 -11.75 7.64
C VAL A 268 -12.29 -12.74 8.30
N ARG A 269 -11.12 -12.25 8.72
CA ARG A 269 -10.07 -13.04 9.37
C ARG A 269 -10.16 -12.79 10.88
N ILE A 270 -10.21 -13.87 11.67
CA ILE A 270 -10.46 -13.81 13.12
C ILE A 270 -9.33 -14.50 13.85
N MET A 271 -8.62 -13.77 14.72
CA MET A 271 -7.62 -14.36 15.61
C MET A 271 -8.15 -14.40 17.05
N SER A 272 -8.08 -15.57 17.68
CA SER A 272 -8.43 -15.74 19.09
C SER A 272 -7.39 -15.10 20.02
N PRO A 273 -7.76 -14.70 21.26
CA PRO A 273 -6.79 -14.32 22.29
C PRO A 273 -5.75 -15.43 22.48
N CYS A 274 -4.46 -15.09 22.32
CA CYS A 274 -3.36 -16.05 22.26
C CYS A 274 -2.17 -15.58 23.11
N ASP A 275 -2.42 -15.28 24.39
CA ASP A 275 -1.45 -14.68 25.32
C ASP A 275 -0.29 -15.64 25.69
N ASN A 276 -0.40 -16.91 25.33
CA ASN A 276 0.65 -17.92 25.37
C ASN A 276 1.60 -17.89 24.15
N GLY A 277 1.21 -17.24 23.04
CA GLY A 277 1.92 -17.23 21.76
C GLY A 277 1.44 -18.26 20.75
N ASP A 278 0.45 -19.08 21.09
CA ASP A 278 -0.18 -20.06 20.20
C ASP A 278 -1.29 -19.39 19.38
N CYS A 279 -0.87 -18.51 18.47
CA CYS A 279 -1.76 -17.66 17.70
C CYS A 279 -2.14 -18.31 16.37
N HIS A 280 -3.43 -18.42 16.08
CA HIS A 280 -3.97 -18.92 14.81
C HIS A 280 -5.02 -17.96 14.27
N ILE A 281 -5.00 -17.75 12.95
CA ILE A 281 -5.97 -16.93 12.23
C ILE A 281 -7.00 -17.87 11.60
N TYR A 282 -8.25 -17.76 12.02
CA TYR A 282 -9.40 -18.45 11.43
C TYR A 282 -9.96 -17.62 10.27
N GLU A 283 -10.19 -18.28 9.13
CA GLU A 283 -10.75 -17.69 7.93
C GLU A 283 -11.58 -18.77 7.19
N ASP A 284 -12.79 -18.42 6.75
CA ASP A 284 -13.75 -19.36 6.14
C ASP A 284 -14.77 -18.55 5.32
N HIS A 285 -14.47 -18.31 4.03
CA HIS A 285 -15.29 -17.42 3.18
C HIS A 285 -16.70 -17.95 2.89
N ASP A 286 -16.87 -19.27 3.03
CA ASP A 286 -18.12 -19.96 2.75
C ASP A 286 -19.11 -19.77 3.91
N ARG A 287 -18.61 -19.56 5.14
CA ARG A 287 -19.40 -19.30 6.37
C ARG A 287 -19.27 -17.89 6.96
N LEU A 288 -18.18 -17.17 6.69
CA LEU A 288 -17.86 -15.84 7.20
C LEU A 288 -17.29 -14.95 6.08
N ARG A 289 -18.11 -14.02 5.58
CA ARG A 289 -17.69 -12.99 4.62
C ARG A 289 -18.46 -11.69 4.85
N MET A 290 -17.87 -10.58 4.45
CA MET A 290 -18.58 -9.30 4.32
C MET A 290 -19.66 -9.37 3.24
N ALA A 291 -20.69 -8.56 3.38
CA ALA A 291 -21.75 -8.43 2.40
C ALA A 291 -21.34 -7.56 1.18
N SER A 292 -20.27 -6.78 1.30
CA SER A 292 -19.74 -5.92 0.23
C SER A 292 -18.20 -6.01 0.14
N PRO A 293 -17.59 -5.98 -1.05
CA PRO A 293 -16.13 -5.92 -1.18
C PRO A 293 -15.58 -4.58 -0.69
N ARG A 294 -14.50 -4.62 0.11
CA ARG A 294 -13.86 -3.43 0.69
C ARG A 294 -12.33 -3.52 0.69
N TRP A 295 -11.76 -2.39 0.28
CA TRP A 295 -10.34 -2.06 0.19
C TRP A 295 -10.16 -0.66 0.79
N TYR A 296 -9.29 -0.48 1.79
CA TYR A 296 -9.21 0.72 2.65
C TYR A 296 -10.51 1.09 3.38
N ASN A 297 -11.14 0.10 4.02
CA ASN A 297 -12.20 0.29 5.01
C ASN A 297 -11.64 0.53 6.41
N THR A 298 -12.23 1.47 7.15
CA THR A 298 -11.97 1.61 8.60
C THR A 298 -12.87 0.64 9.37
N VAL A 299 -12.41 0.13 10.50
CA VAL A 299 -13.18 -0.76 11.39
C VAL A 299 -13.11 -0.24 12.81
N VAL A 300 -14.26 0.03 13.43
CA VAL A 300 -14.36 0.56 14.80
C VAL A 300 -15.20 -0.33 15.70
N ARG A 301 -14.78 -0.47 16.96
CA ARG A 301 -15.48 -1.16 18.04
C ARG A 301 -16.56 -0.26 18.61
N ILE A 302 -17.81 -0.71 18.57
CA ILE A 302 -18.98 0.05 19.05
C ILE A 302 -19.44 -0.46 20.43
N ASP A 303 -20.37 0.26 21.05
CA ASP A 303 -20.76 0.12 22.45
C ASP A 303 -21.47 -1.21 22.82
N ASP A 304 -21.81 -2.05 21.84
CA ASP A 304 -22.31 -3.42 22.05
C ASP A 304 -21.22 -4.51 21.90
N GLY A 305 -19.95 -4.11 21.75
CA GLY A 305 -18.79 -5.01 21.63
C GLY A 305 -18.60 -5.61 20.24
N SER A 306 -19.38 -5.19 19.24
CA SER A 306 -19.19 -5.58 17.84
C SER A 306 -18.31 -4.60 17.07
N ALA A 307 -17.96 -4.96 15.84
CA ALA A 307 -17.24 -4.10 14.90
C ALA A 307 -18.22 -3.48 13.88
N MET A 308 -18.12 -2.17 13.68
CA MET A 308 -18.71 -1.41 12.58
C MET A 308 -17.64 -1.20 11.51
N ILE A 309 -17.97 -1.57 10.27
CA ILE A 309 -17.09 -1.56 9.10
C ILE A 309 -17.52 -0.40 8.20
N ILE A 310 -16.61 0.52 7.90
CA ILE A 310 -16.92 1.83 7.33
C ILE A 310 -16.20 2.02 6.00
N GLY A 311 -16.99 2.20 4.94
CA GLY A 311 -16.51 2.69 3.65
C GLY A 311 -15.54 1.76 2.92
N GLY A 312 -14.52 2.36 2.30
CA GLY A 312 -13.59 1.70 1.40
C GLY A 312 -14.03 1.72 -0.07
N SER A 313 -13.27 1.03 -0.90
CA SER A 313 -13.52 0.83 -2.33
C SER A 313 -13.85 -0.62 -2.64
N LYS A 314 -14.68 -0.86 -3.66
CA LYS A 314 -15.09 -2.20 -4.11
C LYS A 314 -13.99 -2.93 -4.89
N LYS A 315 -12.89 -2.25 -5.23
CA LYS A 315 -11.69 -2.78 -5.89
C LYS A 315 -10.49 -1.87 -5.62
N GLY A 316 -9.27 -2.38 -5.77
CA GLY A 316 -8.06 -1.56 -5.65
C GLY A 316 -7.99 -0.44 -6.69
N GLY A 317 -7.52 0.75 -6.28
CA GLY A 317 -7.37 1.93 -7.14
C GLY A 317 -6.81 3.13 -6.39
N TRP A 318 -6.00 3.96 -7.05
CA TRP A 318 -5.17 4.94 -6.33
C TRP A 318 -5.92 6.18 -5.82
N ILE A 319 -6.85 6.75 -6.61
CA ILE A 319 -7.83 7.76 -6.17
C ILE A 319 -9.23 7.15 -6.33
N ASN A 320 -10.09 7.28 -5.31
CA ASN A 320 -11.43 6.72 -5.35
C ASN A 320 -12.36 7.56 -6.26
N ASN A 321 -13.47 6.98 -6.71
CA ASN A 321 -14.43 7.64 -7.58
C ASN A 321 -15.79 6.93 -7.50
N GLY A 322 -16.85 7.58 -8.01
CA GLY A 322 -18.22 7.06 -7.94
C GLY A 322 -18.45 5.65 -8.51
N THR A 323 -17.59 5.15 -9.42
CA THR A 323 -17.73 3.78 -9.97
C THR A 323 -17.17 2.69 -9.05
N THR A 324 -16.22 3.05 -8.18
CA THR A 324 -15.53 2.12 -7.27
C THR A 324 -15.95 2.26 -5.83
N ASN A 325 -16.47 3.42 -5.45
CA ASN A 325 -16.80 3.77 -4.07
C ASN A 325 -17.73 2.75 -3.41
N ASN A 326 -17.51 2.49 -2.12
CA ASN A 326 -18.41 1.76 -1.26
C ASN A 326 -19.01 2.70 -0.20
N PRO A 327 -20.00 3.57 -0.57
CA PRO A 327 -20.63 4.51 0.36
C PRO A 327 -21.64 3.79 1.26
N SER A 328 -21.15 2.86 2.08
CA SER A 328 -21.95 2.04 2.96
C SER A 328 -21.18 1.62 4.22
N ILE A 329 -21.94 1.21 5.23
CA ILE A 329 -21.45 0.53 6.43
C ILE A 329 -22.00 -0.88 6.49
N GLU A 330 -21.32 -1.76 7.22
CA GLU A 330 -21.85 -3.06 7.66
C GLU A 330 -21.27 -3.43 9.04
N TYR A 331 -21.73 -4.53 9.63
CA TYR A 331 -21.35 -4.91 11.00
C TYR A 331 -20.85 -6.35 11.08
N PHE A 332 -19.89 -6.59 11.98
CA PHE A 332 -19.46 -7.93 12.37
C PHE A 332 -19.53 -8.14 13.90
N PRO A 333 -20.29 -9.13 14.41
CA PRO A 333 -21.18 -10.03 13.66
C PRO A 333 -22.33 -9.28 12.94
N PRO A 334 -22.90 -9.88 11.90
CA PRO A 334 -24.09 -9.36 11.22
C PRO A 334 -25.24 -9.05 12.17
N LYS A 335 -26.00 -8.00 11.87
CA LYS A 335 -27.13 -7.52 12.67
C LYS A 335 -28.38 -7.35 11.80
N GLU A 336 -29.56 -7.69 12.31
CA GLU A 336 -30.77 -7.01 11.87
C GLU A 336 -30.82 -5.62 12.52
N ILE A 337 -30.71 -4.59 11.69
CA ILE A 337 -30.87 -3.19 12.07
C ILE A 337 -31.28 -2.41 10.83
N HIS A 338 -32.18 -1.43 10.96
CA HIS A 338 -32.70 -0.61 9.85
C HIS A 338 -33.35 -1.41 8.71
N GLY A 339 -33.77 -2.65 8.96
CA GLY A 339 -34.33 -3.58 7.97
C GLY A 339 -33.29 -4.20 7.03
N SER A 340 -32.00 -4.02 7.32
CA SER A 340 -30.88 -4.44 6.47
C SER A 340 -30.68 -5.95 6.37
N LYS A 341 -31.13 -6.74 7.36
CA LYS A 341 -30.86 -8.19 7.42
C LYS A 341 -29.37 -8.52 7.24
N GLY A 342 -28.49 -7.72 7.84
CA GLY A 342 -27.03 -7.82 7.73
C GLY A 342 -26.41 -7.27 6.44
N LEU A 343 -27.21 -6.83 5.46
CA LEU A 343 -26.71 -6.23 4.22
C LEU A 343 -26.19 -4.80 4.45
N PRO A 344 -25.39 -4.22 3.53
CA PRO A 344 -24.78 -2.92 3.74
C PRO A 344 -25.81 -1.79 3.77
N ILE A 345 -25.67 -0.90 4.75
CA ILE A 345 -26.51 0.29 4.92
C ILE A 345 -25.82 1.47 4.24
N HIS A 346 -26.52 2.16 3.34
CA HIS A 346 -25.96 3.30 2.62
C HIS A 346 -25.65 4.48 3.57
N LEU A 347 -24.47 5.08 3.40
CA LEU A 347 -23.98 6.21 4.19
C LEU A 347 -23.63 7.38 3.26
N PRO A 348 -24.58 8.31 2.99
CA PRO A 348 -24.41 9.43 2.06
C PRO A 348 -23.14 10.24 2.24
N PHE A 349 -22.65 10.43 3.47
CA PHE A 349 -21.37 11.12 3.75
C PHE A 349 -20.19 10.60 2.92
N LEU A 350 -20.13 9.28 2.70
CA LEU A 350 -19.06 8.66 1.91
C LEU A 350 -19.22 8.84 0.40
N GLN A 351 -20.37 9.30 -0.08
CA GLN A 351 -20.56 9.74 -1.45
C GLN A 351 -20.22 11.22 -1.60
N ASP A 352 -20.63 12.06 -0.64
CA ASP A 352 -20.35 13.50 -0.62
C ASP A 352 -18.84 13.78 -0.56
N THR A 353 -18.08 12.98 0.21
CA THR A 353 -16.64 13.18 0.46
C THR A 353 -15.71 12.61 -0.63
N LEU A 354 -16.22 12.17 -1.78
CA LEU A 354 -15.33 11.80 -2.90
C LEU A 354 -14.45 12.99 -3.33
N ASN A 355 -13.20 12.77 -3.75
CA ASN A 355 -12.54 11.49 -4.07
C ASN A 355 -11.63 10.97 -2.95
N SER A 356 -11.16 11.81 -2.03
CA SER A 356 -10.18 11.46 -0.99
C SER A 356 -10.80 10.86 0.29
N ASN A 357 -11.67 9.86 0.16
CA ASN A 357 -12.52 9.33 1.26
C ASN A 357 -12.13 7.94 1.83
N LEU A 358 -11.01 7.36 1.40
CA LEU A 358 -10.61 6.00 1.82
C LEU A 358 -9.87 6.01 3.17
N PHE A 359 -10.03 4.92 3.93
CA PHE A 359 -9.73 4.85 5.37
C PHE A 359 -10.27 6.09 6.13
N PRO A 360 -11.61 6.28 6.20
CA PRO A 360 -12.22 7.39 6.94
C PRO A 360 -11.81 7.33 8.42
N ILE A 361 -11.31 8.44 8.98
CA ILE A 361 -10.88 8.51 10.38
C ILE A 361 -12.13 8.45 11.27
N ALA A 362 -12.25 7.44 12.13
CA ALA A 362 -13.47 7.20 12.90
C ALA A 362 -13.22 6.75 14.34
N PHE A 363 -14.08 7.22 15.26
CA PHE A 363 -14.04 6.90 16.69
C PHE A 363 -15.46 6.75 17.26
N SER A 364 -15.70 5.68 18.01
CA SER A 364 -16.91 5.55 18.84
C SER A 364 -16.86 6.50 20.05
N LEU A 365 -17.98 7.16 20.36
CA LEU A 365 -18.05 8.27 21.30
C LEU A 365 -18.69 7.85 22.65
N PRO A 366 -18.45 8.61 23.73
CA PRO A 366 -19.05 8.41 25.06
C PRO A 366 -20.57 8.25 25.09
N ASP A 367 -21.27 8.88 24.14
CA ASP A 367 -22.73 8.84 23.96
C ASP A 367 -23.22 7.68 23.05
N SER A 368 -22.33 6.74 22.70
CA SER A 368 -22.56 5.62 21.76
C SER A 368 -22.68 5.99 20.27
N ARG A 369 -22.53 7.26 19.87
CA ARG A 369 -22.46 7.64 18.46
C ARG A 369 -21.04 7.44 17.90
N VAL A 370 -20.83 7.69 16.62
CA VAL A 370 -19.52 7.52 15.96
C VAL A 370 -19.12 8.80 15.24
N PHE A 371 -18.00 9.41 15.62
CA PHE A 371 -17.36 10.46 14.82
C PHE A 371 -16.74 9.84 13.57
N ILE A 372 -16.91 10.47 12.41
CA ILE A 372 -16.30 10.06 11.14
C ILE A 372 -15.81 11.32 10.40
N ALA A 373 -14.56 11.34 9.96
CA ALA A 373 -13.99 12.34 9.07
C ALA A 373 -13.48 11.70 7.76
N ALA A 374 -13.73 12.37 6.64
CA ALA A 374 -13.31 11.95 5.31
C ALA A 374 -13.14 13.17 4.39
N ASN A 375 -12.16 13.11 3.50
CA ASN A 375 -11.69 14.23 2.68
C ASN A 375 -11.37 15.45 3.56
N ASN A 376 -12.06 16.58 3.38
CA ASN A 376 -12.02 17.77 4.23
C ASN A 376 -13.26 17.94 5.13
N ASP A 377 -14.12 16.91 5.29
CA ASP A 377 -15.39 17.01 6.02
C ASP A 377 -15.45 16.05 7.20
N ALA A 378 -16.40 16.29 8.10
CA ALA A 378 -16.66 15.43 9.26
C ALA A 378 -18.16 15.35 9.60
N MET A 379 -18.52 14.31 10.34
CA MET A 379 -19.84 14.14 10.93
C MET A 379 -19.81 13.35 12.25
N ILE A 380 -20.90 13.43 13.01
CA ILE A 380 -21.26 12.42 14.00
C ILE A 380 -22.39 11.58 13.42
N TYR A 381 -22.28 10.26 13.48
CA TYR A 381 -23.26 9.31 13.00
C TYR A 381 -23.85 8.50 14.15
N ASP A 382 -25.17 8.48 14.26
CA ASP A 382 -25.88 7.58 15.16
C ASP A 382 -26.22 6.27 14.43
N TRP A 383 -25.45 5.23 14.74
CA TRP A 383 -25.61 3.89 14.18
C TRP A 383 -26.90 3.19 14.60
N LYS A 384 -27.50 3.60 15.74
CA LYS A 384 -28.72 3.03 16.30
C LYS A 384 -29.99 3.60 15.67
N THR A 385 -29.92 4.81 15.10
CA THR A 385 -31.06 5.45 14.39
C THR A 385 -30.83 5.67 12.89
N ASN A 386 -29.62 5.43 12.38
CA ASN A 386 -29.18 5.74 11.01
C ASN A 386 -29.20 7.25 10.69
N THR A 387 -28.81 8.09 11.65
CA THR A 387 -28.84 9.55 11.52
C THR A 387 -27.44 10.13 11.32
N GLU A 388 -27.24 10.90 10.25
CA GLU A 388 -26.01 11.66 9.99
C GLU A 388 -26.15 13.11 10.52
N GLN A 389 -25.29 13.53 11.44
CA GLN A 389 -25.10 14.93 11.87
C GLN A 389 -23.82 15.49 11.25
N ARG A 390 -23.91 16.18 10.11
CA ARG A 390 -22.77 16.91 9.51
C ARG A 390 -22.19 17.91 10.52
N LEU A 391 -20.86 18.00 10.54
CA LEU A 391 -20.09 19.00 11.28
C LEU A 391 -19.58 20.07 10.29
N PRO A 392 -19.05 21.22 10.77
CA PRO A 392 -18.36 22.16 9.90
C PRO A 392 -17.17 21.49 9.18
N PRO A 393 -16.85 21.88 7.92
CA PRO A 393 -15.69 21.36 7.21
C PRO A 393 -14.39 21.70 7.94
N ILE A 394 -13.38 20.84 7.75
CA ILE A 394 -12.03 21.01 8.29
C ILE A 394 -11.41 22.28 7.70
N PRO A 395 -10.85 23.20 8.52
CA PRO A 395 -10.36 24.49 8.05
C PRO A 395 -9.31 24.42 6.95
N ASN A 396 -9.21 25.49 6.17
CA ASN A 396 -8.18 25.74 5.15
C ASN A 396 -8.11 24.72 4.00
N GLY A 397 -9.14 23.88 3.81
CA GLY A 397 -9.19 22.90 2.73
C GLY A 397 -8.21 21.74 2.87
N VAL A 398 -7.77 21.46 4.10
CA VAL A 398 -6.86 20.34 4.40
C VAL A 398 -7.63 19.03 4.36
N ARG A 399 -7.19 18.12 3.50
CA ARG A 399 -7.74 16.78 3.32
C ARG A 399 -6.97 15.78 4.18
N VAL A 400 -7.67 15.03 5.03
CA VAL A 400 -7.05 14.23 6.12
C VAL A 400 -7.06 12.72 5.89
N THR A 401 -7.75 12.22 4.87
CA THR A 401 -7.86 10.77 4.55
C THR A 401 -7.25 10.43 3.19
N TYR A 402 -7.18 9.15 2.82
CA TYR A 402 -6.37 8.70 1.69
C TYR A 402 -6.90 9.20 0.33
N PRO A 403 -6.02 9.68 -0.59
CA PRO A 403 -4.55 9.59 -0.52
C PRO A 403 -3.82 10.79 0.12
N MET A 404 -4.50 11.88 0.49
CA MET A 404 -3.83 13.04 1.10
C MET A 404 -3.34 12.75 2.51
N THR A 405 -4.03 11.86 3.24
CA THR A 405 -3.58 11.14 4.45
C THR A 405 -2.87 12.00 5.50
N GLY A 406 -3.66 12.60 6.39
CA GLY A 406 -3.22 12.94 7.73
C GLY A 406 -3.36 11.73 8.66
N THR A 407 -3.44 12.01 9.96
CA THR A 407 -3.80 11.06 11.02
C THR A 407 -4.84 11.70 11.93
N GLY A 408 -5.44 10.92 12.83
CA GLY A 408 -6.35 11.45 13.83
C GLY A 408 -6.44 10.59 15.08
N LEU A 409 -6.92 11.19 16.16
CA LEU A 409 -7.10 10.58 17.47
C LEU A 409 -8.36 11.14 18.16
N LEU A 410 -8.96 10.31 19.02
CA LEU A 410 -9.79 10.79 20.12
C LEU A 410 -8.85 11.19 21.27
N LEU A 411 -8.91 12.46 21.71
CA LEU A 411 -8.12 12.95 22.84
C LEU A 411 -8.60 12.35 24.17
N PRO A 412 -7.78 12.39 25.24
CA PRO A 412 -8.03 11.61 26.46
C PRO A 412 -9.38 11.93 27.13
N LEU A 413 -10.23 10.92 27.27
CA LEU A 413 -11.48 11.03 28.00
C LEU A 413 -11.19 11.04 29.51
N SER A 414 -11.83 11.92 30.28
CA SER A 414 -11.51 12.11 31.70
C SER A 414 -12.75 12.23 32.57
N TYR A 415 -12.77 11.54 33.71
CA TYR A 415 -13.86 11.68 34.68
C TYR A 415 -14.03 13.13 35.16
N HIS A 416 -12.94 13.91 35.19
CA HIS A 416 -12.95 15.33 35.58
C HIS A 416 -13.80 16.24 34.68
N ASN A 417 -13.96 15.91 33.39
CA ASN A 417 -14.76 16.68 32.44
C ASN A 417 -16.03 15.94 31.99
N GLY A 418 -16.49 14.95 32.76
CA GLY A 418 -17.65 14.12 32.39
C GLY A 418 -17.41 13.23 31.17
N PHE A 419 -16.14 12.92 30.85
CA PHE A 419 -15.70 12.24 29.64
C PHE A 419 -16.10 12.98 28.36
N ALA A 420 -16.05 14.31 28.34
CA ALA A 420 -16.36 15.11 27.15
C ALA A 420 -15.41 14.72 25.98
N PRO A 421 -15.96 14.25 24.84
CA PRO A 421 -15.14 13.81 23.71
C PRO A 421 -14.55 14.99 22.93
N GLU A 422 -13.30 14.86 22.53
CA GLU A 422 -12.61 15.82 21.66
C GLU A 422 -11.75 15.06 20.66
N VAL A 423 -11.75 15.50 19.40
CA VAL A 423 -10.93 14.89 18.33
C VAL A 423 -9.77 15.81 17.96
N LEU A 424 -8.66 15.20 17.54
CA LEU A 424 -7.51 15.86 16.93
C LEU A 424 -7.25 15.22 15.56
N LEU A 425 -7.15 16.03 14.50
CA LEU A 425 -6.82 15.61 13.13
C LEU A 425 -5.57 16.37 12.67
N CYS A 426 -4.50 15.66 12.30
CA CYS A 426 -3.18 16.26 12.05
C CYS A 426 -2.60 15.87 10.69
N GLY A 427 -1.98 16.85 10.01
CA GLY A 427 -1.29 16.64 8.75
C GLY A 427 -2.24 16.57 7.55
N GLY A 428 -1.90 15.74 6.57
CA GLY A 428 -2.62 15.63 5.30
C GLY A 428 -2.11 16.65 4.27
N SER A 429 -2.95 17.05 3.32
CA SER A 429 -2.56 18.03 2.29
C SER A 429 -3.76 18.81 1.73
N THR A 430 -3.48 19.97 1.13
CA THR A 430 -4.44 20.79 0.38
C THR A 430 -4.47 20.47 -1.11
N VAL A 431 -3.70 19.47 -1.58
CA VAL A 431 -3.72 18.98 -2.98
C VAL A 431 -5.15 18.68 -3.42
N ASP A 432 -5.47 19.11 -4.65
CA ASP A 432 -6.75 18.91 -5.31
C ASP A 432 -6.93 17.44 -5.74
N ASP A 433 -7.92 16.77 -5.14
CA ASP A 433 -8.27 15.36 -5.39
C ASP A 433 -9.15 15.14 -6.64
N THR A 434 -9.40 16.18 -7.43
CA THR A 434 -10.03 16.09 -8.75
C THR A 434 -9.02 16.02 -9.91
N LYS A 435 -7.74 16.32 -9.64
CA LYS A 435 -6.63 16.25 -10.62
C LYS A 435 -6.36 14.82 -11.10
N ALA A 436 -5.80 14.72 -12.31
CA ALA A 436 -5.21 13.46 -12.77
C ALA A 436 -3.86 13.19 -12.10
N GLY A 437 -3.46 11.93 -11.94
CA GLY A 437 -2.20 11.56 -11.25
C GLY A 437 -0.93 12.13 -11.88
N PHE A 438 -0.94 12.32 -13.21
CA PHE A 438 0.15 12.99 -13.93
C PHE A 438 0.19 14.53 -13.73
N GLU A 439 -0.68 15.08 -12.88
CA GLU A 439 -0.73 16.50 -12.47
C GLU A 439 -0.48 16.70 -10.96
N ILE A 440 -0.25 15.59 -10.24
CA ILE A 440 0.13 15.53 -8.82
C ILE A 440 1.61 15.10 -8.76
N SER A 441 2.35 15.60 -7.77
CA SER A 441 3.80 15.44 -7.64
C SER A 441 4.22 14.89 -6.29
N SER A 442 5.32 14.12 -6.25
CA SER A 442 6.00 13.74 -4.99
C SER A 442 6.53 14.93 -4.18
N GLN A 443 6.54 16.12 -4.80
CA GLN A 443 7.01 17.38 -4.23
C GLN A 443 5.86 18.36 -3.88
N ASP A 444 4.59 17.97 -4.06
CA ASP A 444 3.46 18.77 -3.59
C ASP A 444 3.48 18.88 -2.06
N ALA A 445 3.07 20.03 -1.50
CA ALA A 445 3.27 20.29 -0.07
C ALA A 445 2.35 19.45 0.84
N ALA A 446 2.92 18.89 1.89
CA ALA A 446 2.14 18.42 3.04
C ALA A 446 1.60 19.60 3.87
N SER A 447 0.60 19.33 4.71
CA SER A 447 0.07 20.26 5.70
C SER A 447 0.77 20.11 7.04
N ALA A 448 1.00 21.23 7.73
CA ALA A 448 1.39 21.27 9.14
C ALA A 448 0.19 21.46 10.08
N GLN A 449 -1.03 21.62 9.55
CA GLN A 449 -2.23 21.87 10.35
C GLN A 449 -2.55 20.69 11.27
N CYS A 450 -2.99 21.02 12.49
CA CYS A 450 -3.72 20.14 13.37
C CYS A 450 -5.03 20.82 13.78
N SER A 451 -6.16 20.24 13.40
CA SER A 451 -7.50 20.73 13.76
C SER A 451 -8.06 19.93 14.92
N ARG A 452 -8.56 20.60 15.96
CA ARG A 452 -9.23 19.96 17.10
C ARG A 452 -10.63 20.54 17.33
N MET A 453 -11.55 19.71 17.83
CA MET A 453 -12.92 20.15 18.16
C MET A 453 -13.53 19.25 19.23
N ILE A 454 -14.13 19.88 20.24
CA ILE A 454 -14.91 19.21 21.29
C ILE A 454 -16.28 18.83 20.71
N LEU A 455 -16.68 17.58 20.83
CA LEU A 455 -17.89 17.03 20.19
C LEU A 455 -19.13 17.08 21.09
N THR A 456 -19.20 18.09 21.97
CA THR A 456 -20.41 18.47 22.73
C THR A 456 -21.20 19.52 21.95
N GLU A 457 -22.45 19.82 22.34
CA GLU A 457 -23.26 20.82 21.63
C GLU A 457 -22.59 22.21 21.58
N ASP A 458 -22.09 22.69 22.71
CA ASP A 458 -21.34 23.96 22.77
C ASP A 458 -19.97 23.88 22.08
N GLY A 459 -19.30 22.72 22.11
CA GLY A 459 -18.03 22.51 21.41
C GLY A 459 -18.18 22.55 19.88
N ILE A 460 -19.20 21.88 19.33
CA ILE A 460 -19.53 21.89 17.90
C ILE A 460 -19.94 23.30 17.45
N LYS A 461 -20.61 24.05 18.33
CA LYS A 461 -21.01 25.45 18.12
C LYS A 461 -19.83 26.43 18.19
N ALA A 462 -18.78 26.13 18.95
CA ALA A 462 -17.51 26.85 18.91
C ALA A 462 -16.70 26.52 17.65
N GLY A 463 -16.75 25.26 17.20
CA GLY A 463 -16.15 24.79 15.95
C GLY A 463 -14.70 24.32 16.10
N TRP A 464 -13.95 24.35 14.99
CA TRP A 464 -12.57 23.87 14.93
C TRP A 464 -11.56 24.90 15.46
N GLU A 465 -10.78 24.52 16.47
CA GLU A 465 -9.49 25.14 16.76
C GLU A 465 -8.41 24.61 15.79
N VAL A 466 -7.38 25.42 15.54
CA VAL A 466 -6.22 25.06 14.70
C VAL A 466 -4.91 25.35 15.43
N ASP A 467 -4.07 24.32 15.57
CA ASP A 467 -2.66 24.39 15.90
C ASP A 467 -1.79 24.02 14.67
N HIS A 468 -0.48 24.20 14.76
CA HIS A 468 0.47 23.78 13.72
C HIS A 468 1.62 22.93 14.29
N MET A 469 1.89 21.79 13.64
CA MET A 469 3.06 20.96 13.90
C MET A 469 4.36 21.71 13.54
N PRO A 470 5.50 21.41 14.21
CA PRO A 470 6.81 21.97 13.87
C PRO A 470 7.34 21.59 12.47
N SER A 471 6.68 20.66 11.77
CA SER A 471 6.96 20.27 10.39
C SER A 471 5.70 19.69 9.76
N ALA A 472 5.47 19.96 8.48
CA ALA A 472 4.34 19.42 7.72
C ALA A 472 4.47 17.90 7.52
N ARG A 473 3.36 17.15 7.57
CA ARG A 473 3.34 15.70 7.40
C ARG A 473 2.13 15.19 6.62
N ILE A 474 2.38 14.43 5.56
CA ILE A 474 1.47 13.38 5.08
C ILE A 474 1.92 12.04 5.69
N MET A 475 0.98 11.10 5.84
CA MET A 475 1.22 9.77 6.41
C MET A 475 1.90 9.74 7.81
N PRO A 476 1.59 10.67 8.75
CA PRO A 476 2.11 10.56 10.11
C PRO A 476 1.40 9.44 10.89
N ASP A 477 2.07 8.85 11.88
CA ASP A 477 1.40 8.01 12.89
C ASP A 477 1.33 8.79 14.21
N ALA A 478 0.13 8.96 14.78
CA ALA A 478 -0.05 9.60 16.08
C ALA A 478 -0.34 8.56 17.17
N VAL A 479 0.36 8.66 18.31
CA VAL A 479 0.34 7.68 19.40
C VAL A 479 0.03 8.37 20.73
N LEU A 480 -1.06 7.98 21.38
CA LEU A 480 -1.40 8.39 22.75
C LEU A 480 -0.41 7.79 23.75
N LEU A 481 0.08 8.62 24.68
CA LEU A 481 0.82 8.20 25.87
C LEU A 481 -0.12 8.06 27.08
N PRO A 482 0.26 7.31 28.13
CA PRO A 482 -0.54 7.20 29.36
C PRO A 482 -0.68 8.53 30.10
N THR A 483 0.23 9.47 29.85
CA THR A 483 0.24 10.84 30.40
C THR A 483 -0.81 11.75 29.76
N GLY A 484 -1.52 11.30 28.73
CA GLY A 484 -2.48 12.12 27.96
C GLY A 484 -1.86 12.91 26.81
N GLN A 485 -0.52 12.97 26.73
CA GLN A 485 0.19 13.57 25.61
C GLN A 485 0.16 12.65 24.38
N VAL A 486 0.32 13.23 23.19
CA VAL A 486 0.38 12.51 21.90
C VAL A 486 1.78 12.68 21.31
N VAL A 487 2.38 11.60 20.82
CA VAL A 487 3.60 11.68 19.99
C VAL A 487 3.20 11.47 18.53
N ILE A 488 3.64 12.37 17.65
CA ILE A 488 3.47 12.23 16.20
C ILE A 488 4.83 11.86 15.60
N VAL A 489 4.87 10.70 14.95
CA VAL A 489 6.04 10.12 14.28
C VAL A 489 5.75 9.91 12.80
N ASN A 490 6.76 9.41 12.07
CA ASN A 490 6.65 8.99 10.67
C ASN A 490 6.21 10.11 9.70
N GLY A 491 5.98 9.74 8.44
CA GLY A 491 5.45 10.63 7.42
C GLY A 491 6.50 11.44 6.65
N ALA A 492 5.99 12.17 5.66
CA ALA A 492 6.75 12.87 4.64
C ALA A 492 6.32 14.34 4.54
N GLY A 493 7.27 15.22 4.21
CA GLY A 493 7.02 16.66 4.05
C GLY A 493 6.39 17.02 2.69
N THR A 494 6.47 16.14 1.70
CA THR A 494 5.89 16.34 0.38
C THR A 494 5.34 15.05 -0.26
N GLY A 495 4.38 15.22 -1.17
CA GLY A 495 3.77 14.18 -1.99
C GLY A 495 2.31 13.90 -1.62
N ILE A 496 1.88 12.67 -1.92
CA ILE A 496 0.69 12.03 -1.32
C ILE A 496 0.94 10.52 -1.13
N SER A 497 0.00 9.81 -0.51
CA SER A 497 0.08 8.37 -0.29
C SER A 497 0.13 7.54 -1.58
N GLY A 498 0.58 6.29 -1.45
CA GLY A 498 0.70 5.35 -2.55
C GLY A 498 2.11 5.26 -3.14
N TYR A 499 2.17 4.61 -4.30
CA TYR A 499 3.38 4.42 -5.10
C TYR A 499 3.01 4.34 -6.59
N GLY A 500 3.95 4.69 -7.47
CA GLY A 500 3.88 4.46 -8.91
C GLY A 500 2.90 5.33 -9.71
N ASN A 501 2.37 6.43 -9.15
CA ASN A 501 1.23 7.16 -9.74
C ASN A 501 1.39 8.69 -9.87
N VAL A 502 2.52 9.29 -9.49
CA VAL A 502 2.74 10.76 -9.48
C VAL A 502 3.95 11.21 -10.29
N LEU A 503 3.98 12.49 -10.67
CA LEU A 503 5.17 13.15 -11.19
C LEU A 503 6.31 13.15 -10.16
N GLY A 504 7.54 12.97 -10.65
CA GLY A 504 8.74 13.06 -9.80
C GLY A 504 8.84 11.98 -8.72
N GLN A 505 8.13 10.85 -8.85
CA GLN A 505 8.18 9.74 -7.90
C GLN A 505 9.62 9.32 -7.55
N VAL A 506 9.83 8.93 -6.31
CA VAL A 506 11.18 8.66 -5.78
C VAL A 506 11.38 7.16 -5.65
N GLY A 507 12.17 6.60 -6.58
CA GLY A 507 12.10 5.17 -6.87
C GLY A 507 10.72 4.88 -7.47
N VAL A 508 9.81 4.36 -6.64
CA VAL A 508 8.37 4.30 -6.93
C VAL A 508 7.50 4.99 -5.88
N SER A 509 8.05 5.61 -4.84
CA SER A 509 7.24 6.31 -3.82
C SER A 509 6.56 7.56 -4.37
N ASN A 510 5.28 7.77 -4.00
CA ASN A 510 4.54 8.99 -4.32
C ASN A 510 4.92 10.19 -3.41
N ALA A 511 5.93 10.06 -2.55
CA ALA A 511 6.32 11.05 -1.55
C ALA A 511 7.85 11.17 -1.41
N ASP A 512 8.30 12.29 -0.84
CA ASP A 512 9.71 12.57 -0.54
C ASP A 512 9.86 13.43 0.73
N ASN A 513 11.09 13.80 1.08
CA ASN A 513 11.39 14.68 2.22
C ASN A 513 10.88 14.10 3.58
N PRO A 514 11.34 12.91 4.01
CA PRO A 514 10.91 12.25 5.24
C PRO A 514 11.12 13.09 6.50
N VAL A 515 10.12 13.12 7.38
CA VAL A 515 10.14 13.97 8.58
C VAL A 515 10.67 13.17 9.78
N LEU A 516 11.99 12.99 9.77
CA LEU A 516 12.73 12.06 10.65
C LEU A 516 12.70 12.37 12.15
N THR A 517 12.37 13.59 12.57
CA THR A 517 12.26 13.97 13.99
C THR A 517 10.80 13.92 14.44
N PRO A 518 10.45 13.18 15.52
CA PRO A 518 9.11 13.24 16.12
C PRO A 518 8.74 14.62 16.66
N CYS A 519 7.44 14.86 16.87
CA CYS A 519 6.98 15.94 17.73
C CYS A 519 6.05 15.42 18.85
N LEU A 520 6.11 16.07 20.01
CA LEU A 520 5.19 15.89 21.12
C LEU A 520 4.06 16.92 21.00
N TYR A 521 2.84 16.50 21.30
CA TYR A 521 1.65 17.33 21.45
C TYR A 521 1.08 17.15 22.85
N ASP A 522 0.93 18.24 23.59
CA ASP A 522 0.26 18.27 24.87
C ASP A 522 -1.13 18.92 24.70
N PRO A 523 -2.23 18.14 24.82
CA PRO A 523 -3.58 18.67 24.60
C PRO A 523 -4.05 19.66 25.66
N LEU A 524 -3.38 19.69 26.83
CA LEU A 524 -3.73 20.54 27.98
C LEU A 524 -2.89 21.84 28.04
N ALA A 525 -1.88 21.98 27.18
CA ALA A 525 -1.09 23.19 27.09
C ALA A 525 -1.85 24.32 26.35
N GLU A 526 -1.45 25.56 26.66
CA GLU A 526 -1.98 26.78 26.03
C GLU A 526 -1.80 26.76 24.49
N PRO A 527 -2.76 27.31 23.72
CA PRO A 527 -2.66 27.43 22.26
C PRO A 527 -1.30 27.99 21.80
N GLY A 528 -0.72 27.39 20.76
CA GLY A 528 0.63 27.75 20.28
C GLY A 528 1.80 27.31 21.17
N ARG A 529 1.55 26.67 22.33
CA ARG A 529 2.55 25.95 23.15
C ARG A 529 2.32 24.44 23.22
N ARG A 530 1.25 23.96 22.58
CA ARG A 530 0.87 22.54 22.55
C ARG A 530 1.89 21.64 21.85
N PHE A 531 2.67 22.16 20.90
CA PHE A 531 3.70 21.40 20.19
C PHE A 531 5.12 21.66 20.69
N SER A 532 5.92 20.60 20.78
CA SER A 532 7.38 20.67 20.96
C SER A 532 8.10 19.57 20.17
N SER A 533 9.37 19.78 19.86
CA SER A 533 10.32 18.74 19.41
C SER A 533 11.61 18.78 20.23
N ASP A 534 11.56 19.41 21.41
CA ASP A 534 12.73 19.64 22.26
C ASP A 534 13.25 18.32 22.81
N SER A 535 14.55 18.06 22.58
CA SER A 535 15.21 16.79 22.92
C SER A 535 14.63 15.55 22.23
N MET A 536 13.78 15.69 21.20
CA MET A 536 13.32 14.54 20.40
C MET A 536 14.46 14.00 19.52
N PRO A 537 14.77 12.69 19.58
CA PRO A 537 15.78 12.08 18.71
C PRO A 537 15.27 11.91 17.28
N SER A 538 16.08 12.30 16.29
CA SER A 538 15.80 12.02 14.88
C SER A 538 16.13 10.56 14.53
N SER A 539 15.24 9.91 13.77
CA SER A 539 15.53 8.64 13.11
C SER A 539 16.51 8.82 11.94
N VAL A 540 17.13 7.72 11.51
CA VAL A 540 17.88 7.61 10.24
C VAL A 540 17.15 6.75 9.21
N ILE A 541 15.91 6.36 9.49
CA ILE A 541 15.07 5.48 8.68
C ILE A 541 13.87 6.29 8.15
N PRO A 542 13.72 6.45 6.82
CA PRO A 542 12.53 7.05 6.22
C PRO A 542 11.28 6.19 6.45
N ARG A 543 10.42 6.61 7.37
CA ARG A 543 9.12 5.98 7.62
C ARG A 543 8.06 6.65 6.72
N MET A 544 8.09 6.25 5.45
CA MET A 544 7.17 6.67 4.38
C MET A 544 5.90 5.79 4.40
N TYR A 545 5.07 5.85 3.34
CA TYR A 545 3.88 5.00 3.16
C TYR A 545 4.07 3.54 3.59
N HIS A 546 3.04 2.97 4.21
CA HIS A 546 3.08 1.68 4.90
C HIS A 546 4.09 1.59 6.06
N SER A 547 4.35 2.70 6.76
CA SER A 547 4.83 2.67 8.15
C SER A 547 3.67 2.47 9.12
N VAL A 548 4.01 2.09 10.36
CA VAL A 548 3.12 2.10 11.52
C VAL A 548 3.86 2.54 12.78
N ALA A 549 3.13 3.07 13.76
CA ALA A 549 3.61 3.19 15.14
C ALA A 549 2.48 3.01 16.16
N THR A 550 2.78 2.38 17.30
CA THR A 550 1.84 2.28 18.42
C THR A 550 2.56 2.16 19.76
N LEU A 551 1.84 2.39 20.86
CA LEU A 551 2.34 2.24 22.22
C LEU A 551 2.38 0.75 22.60
N THR A 552 3.39 0.34 23.36
CA THR A 552 3.51 -1.03 23.87
C THR A 552 3.28 -1.10 25.38
N PRO A 553 2.97 -2.28 25.95
CA PRO A 553 2.69 -2.45 27.39
C PRO A 553 3.86 -2.07 28.32
N THR A 554 5.07 -1.93 27.77
CA THR A 554 6.24 -1.43 28.51
C THR A 554 6.21 0.09 28.74
N GLY A 555 5.40 0.84 27.99
CA GLY A 555 5.46 2.31 27.88
C GLY A 555 6.35 2.84 26.74
N SER A 556 7.06 1.97 26.02
CA SER A 556 7.84 2.34 24.83
C SER A 556 6.95 2.41 23.59
N ILE A 557 7.23 3.34 22.66
CA ILE A 557 6.56 3.38 21.34
C ILE A 557 7.33 2.47 20.38
N MET A 558 6.64 1.51 19.77
CA MET A 558 7.16 0.68 18.69
C MET A 558 6.90 1.37 17.35
N ILE A 559 7.95 1.58 16.55
CA ILE A 559 7.91 2.17 15.21
C ILE A 559 8.44 1.13 14.22
N ALA A 560 7.63 0.76 13.22
CA ALA A 560 7.95 -0.32 12.31
C ALA A 560 7.48 -0.02 10.87
N GLY A 561 7.98 -0.83 9.93
CA GLY A 561 7.58 -0.77 8.53
C GLY A 561 8.12 0.44 7.77
N SER A 562 8.15 0.28 6.46
CA SER A 562 7.78 1.27 5.44
C SER A 562 7.95 0.55 4.10
N ASN A 563 6.99 0.65 3.21
CA ASN A 563 7.07 -0.05 1.93
C ASN A 563 6.26 0.67 0.83
N PRO A 564 6.69 1.85 0.37
CA PRO A 564 6.08 2.55 -0.76
C PRO A 564 6.47 1.90 -2.11
N ASN A 565 6.38 0.57 -2.23
CA ASN A 565 6.77 -0.22 -3.40
C ASN A 565 5.73 -1.31 -3.72
N LEU A 566 5.76 -1.82 -4.96
CA LEU A 566 4.89 -2.90 -5.42
C LEU A 566 5.21 -4.26 -4.77
N ASP A 567 6.49 -4.52 -4.50
CA ASP A 567 7.07 -5.76 -3.93
C ASP A 567 8.29 -5.37 -3.07
N ARG A 568 8.96 -6.34 -2.45
CA ARG A 568 10.20 -6.13 -1.69
C ARG A 568 11.23 -5.42 -2.57
N SER A 569 11.73 -4.29 -2.08
CA SER A 569 12.54 -3.34 -2.85
C SER A 569 13.72 -2.81 -2.04
N GLU A 570 14.84 -2.53 -2.73
CA GLU A 570 16.07 -1.97 -2.13
C GLU A 570 16.46 -0.61 -2.74
N VAL A 571 15.52 0.06 -3.42
CA VAL A 571 15.70 1.41 -3.98
C VAL A 571 15.61 2.50 -2.88
N LYS A 572 15.72 3.80 -3.23
CA LYS A 572 15.43 4.88 -2.26
C LYS A 572 13.97 4.73 -1.79
N TYR A 573 13.78 4.61 -0.48
CA TYR A 573 12.52 4.21 0.16
C TYR A 573 12.09 2.76 -0.15
N GLY A 574 13.07 1.85 -0.18
CA GLY A 574 12.86 0.40 -0.18
C GLY A 574 12.18 -0.13 1.10
N THR A 575 11.91 -1.43 1.10
CA THR A 575 11.12 -2.14 2.10
C THR A 575 11.84 -2.27 3.43
N GLU A 576 11.27 -1.69 4.48
CA GLU A 576 11.87 -1.60 5.80
C GLU A 576 11.27 -2.59 6.81
N TYR A 577 12.12 -3.49 7.31
CA TYR A 577 11.78 -4.54 8.28
C TYR A 577 12.28 -4.25 9.70
N ARG A 578 13.11 -3.21 9.91
CA ARG A 578 13.72 -2.90 11.21
C ARG A 578 12.75 -2.17 12.12
N VAL A 579 12.75 -2.56 13.40
CA VAL A 579 11.95 -1.88 14.44
C VAL A 579 12.81 -0.85 15.18
N GLU A 580 12.24 0.34 15.36
CA GLU A 580 12.75 1.37 16.25
C GLU A 580 11.85 1.51 17.47
N TRP A 581 12.46 1.85 18.60
CA TRP A 581 11.83 2.00 19.90
C TRP A 581 12.09 3.42 20.38
N LEU A 582 11.04 4.23 20.43
CA LEU A 582 11.08 5.59 20.95
C LEU A 582 10.62 5.55 22.41
N ASP A 583 11.58 5.70 23.32
CA ASP A 583 11.41 5.63 24.77
C ASP A 583 11.13 7.03 25.34
N PRO A 584 9.96 7.26 25.97
CA PRO A 584 9.68 8.52 26.66
C PRO A 584 10.57 8.75 27.89
N PRO A 585 10.69 10.00 28.39
CA PRO A 585 11.53 10.33 29.55
C PRO A 585 11.21 9.54 30.83
N TYR A 586 9.97 9.07 30.99
CA TYR A 586 9.57 8.23 32.14
C TYR A 586 10.21 6.83 32.13
N MET A 587 10.76 6.38 30.99
CA MET A 587 11.47 5.10 30.89
C MET A 587 12.83 5.11 31.63
N GLN A 588 13.32 6.28 32.05
CA GLN A 588 14.52 6.40 32.91
C GLN A 588 14.20 6.74 34.38
N ALA A 589 12.91 6.85 34.74
CA ALA A 589 12.48 7.07 36.12
C ALA A 589 12.35 5.73 36.89
N ALA A 590 12.29 5.81 38.22
CA ALA A 590 11.69 4.74 39.01
C ALA A 590 10.18 4.75 38.76
N ARG A 591 9.57 3.59 38.50
CA ARG A 591 8.18 3.45 38.06
C ARG A 591 7.37 2.61 39.04
N PRO A 592 6.06 2.88 39.25
CA PRO A 592 5.18 2.01 40.00
C PRO A 592 4.98 0.66 39.30
N SER A 593 4.56 -0.37 40.04
CA SER A 593 4.27 -1.71 39.49
C SER A 593 2.90 -2.24 39.94
N ILE A 594 2.06 -2.69 38.99
CA ILE A 594 0.79 -3.38 39.30
C ILE A 594 1.09 -4.84 39.67
N ILE A 595 0.86 -5.20 40.93
CA ILE A 595 1.10 -6.53 41.50
C ILE A 595 -0.07 -7.47 41.16
N ASP A 596 -1.27 -7.07 41.57
CA ASP A 596 -2.51 -7.85 41.50
C ASP A 596 -3.68 -6.94 41.11
N PHE A 597 -4.61 -7.47 40.31
CA PHE A 597 -5.71 -6.72 39.68
C PHE A 597 -6.74 -7.69 39.09
N GLN A 598 -7.95 -7.22 38.86
CA GLN A 598 -8.99 -7.99 38.17
C GLN A 598 -8.78 -7.95 36.66
N SER A 599 -8.59 -9.10 36.02
CA SER A 599 -8.39 -9.21 34.55
C SER A 599 -9.68 -9.08 33.73
N LEU A 600 -10.84 -9.07 34.39
CA LEU A 600 -12.16 -8.83 33.81
C LEU A 600 -12.88 -7.81 34.70
N VAL A 601 -13.36 -6.71 34.12
CA VAL A 601 -13.96 -5.58 34.86
C VAL A 601 -15.24 -5.11 34.15
N ASP A 602 -16.39 -5.31 34.79
CA ASP A 602 -17.69 -4.82 34.34
C ASP A 602 -17.86 -3.31 34.56
N TYR A 603 -18.85 -2.69 33.92
CA TYR A 603 -19.10 -1.25 33.93
C TYR A 603 -19.66 -0.73 35.26
N GLY A 604 -19.29 0.51 35.62
CA GLY A 604 -19.78 1.24 36.78
C GLY A 604 -19.49 0.57 38.14
N LYS A 605 -18.46 -0.28 38.23
CA LYS A 605 -18.05 -0.95 39.48
C LYS A 605 -16.90 -0.19 40.13
N GLU A 606 -16.87 -0.20 41.46
CA GLU A 606 -15.59 0.00 42.16
C GLU A 606 -14.74 -1.26 42.03
N THR A 607 -13.48 -1.08 41.63
CA THR A 607 -12.48 -2.12 41.43
C THR A 607 -11.21 -1.71 42.17
N SER A 608 -10.55 -2.67 42.81
CA SER A 608 -9.26 -2.44 43.49
C SER A 608 -8.12 -3.14 42.76
N LEU A 609 -6.93 -2.55 42.82
CA LEU A 609 -5.67 -3.17 42.42
C LEU A 609 -4.58 -2.93 43.48
N GLN A 610 -3.61 -3.85 43.55
CA GLN A 610 -2.46 -3.78 44.43
C GLN A 610 -1.24 -3.27 43.65
N VAL A 611 -0.52 -2.32 44.23
CA VAL A 611 0.66 -1.68 43.63
C VAL A 611 1.87 -1.71 44.55
N ASN A 612 3.06 -1.63 43.97
CA ASN A 612 4.17 -0.96 44.63
C ASN A 612 4.24 0.45 44.04
N LEU A 613 4.07 1.47 44.89
CA LEU A 613 4.42 2.85 44.58
C LEU A 613 5.88 3.09 44.98
N VAL A 614 6.56 4.00 44.28
CA VAL A 614 7.92 4.44 44.61
C VAL A 614 7.91 5.35 45.85
N ARG A 615 6.80 6.07 46.08
CA ARG A 615 6.58 7.01 47.19
C ARG A 615 5.24 6.71 47.87
N SER A 616 5.17 6.84 49.19
CA SER A 616 3.94 6.58 49.96
C SER A 616 2.83 7.61 49.72
N ASP A 617 3.23 8.89 49.55
CA ASP A 617 2.32 10.05 49.51
C ASP A 617 2.18 10.66 48.09
N SER A 618 2.45 9.87 47.05
CA SER A 618 2.32 10.29 45.64
C SER A 618 0.87 10.47 45.22
N ARG A 619 0.59 11.42 44.31
CA ARG A 619 -0.70 11.52 43.61
C ARG A 619 -0.77 10.41 42.55
N VAL A 620 -1.78 9.56 42.64
CA VAL A 620 -1.99 8.48 41.66
C VAL A 620 -3.17 8.78 40.72
N GLN A 621 -3.02 8.40 39.45
CA GLN A 621 -4.09 8.38 38.44
C GLN A 621 -4.16 6.98 37.79
N ILE A 622 -5.36 6.53 37.42
CA ILE A 622 -5.56 5.28 36.67
C ILE A 622 -5.89 5.63 35.22
N ALA A 623 -5.09 5.09 34.29
CA ALA A 623 -5.28 5.20 32.86
C ALA A 623 -5.67 3.83 32.27
N LEU A 624 -6.80 3.78 31.59
CA LEU A 624 -7.24 2.64 30.79
C LEU A 624 -7.03 2.96 29.31
N MET A 625 -6.20 2.17 28.63
CA MET A 625 -5.80 2.41 27.25
C MET A 625 -6.32 1.33 26.29
N ASP A 626 -6.72 1.74 25.09
CA ASP A 626 -6.81 0.88 23.91
C ASP A 626 -5.66 1.25 22.96
N PHE A 627 -4.85 0.27 22.56
CA PHE A 627 -3.81 0.44 21.54
C PHE A 627 -4.34 0.17 20.11
N GLY A 628 -5.57 -0.35 20.00
CA GLY A 628 -6.32 -0.44 18.76
C GLY A 628 -5.64 -1.23 17.64
N PHE A 629 -5.80 -0.72 16.42
CA PHE A 629 -5.26 -1.26 15.18
C PHE A 629 -4.73 -0.11 14.33
N VAL A 630 -3.41 -0.07 14.10
CA VAL A 630 -2.78 0.96 13.28
C VAL A 630 -2.44 0.42 11.89
N THR A 631 -2.84 1.17 10.86
CA THR A 631 -2.57 0.88 9.45
C THR A 631 -2.66 2.19 8.66
N HIS A 632 -1.70 2.45 7.74
CA HIS A 632 -1.78 3.58 6.80
C HIS A 632 -2.11 4.95 7.45
N ALA A 633 -1.41 5.32 8.54
CA ALA A 633 -1.65 6.52 9.36
C ALA A 633 -3.01 6.57 10.13
N VAL A 634 -3.86 5.56 10.01
CA VAL A 634 -5.12 5.45 10.75
C VAL A 634 -4.95 4.52 11.95
N HIS A 635 -5.02 5.12 13.14
CA HIS A 635 -4.89 4.43 14.44
C HIS A 635 -6.27 4.10 15.02
N ALA A 636 -7.02 3.26 14.29
CA ALA A 636 -8.41 2.94 14.62
C ALA A 636 -8.52 2.33 16.04
N ASN A 637 -9.58 2.71 16.76
CA ASN A 637 -9.89 2.27 18.13
C ASN A 637 -8.97 2.79 19.24
N SER A 638 -7.82 3.41 18.93
CA SER A 638 -6.92 3.96 19.95
C SER A 638 -7.64 4.93 20.89
N ARG A 639 -7.46 4.73 22.20
CA ARG A 639 -8.22 5.44 23.25
C ARG A 639 -7.41 5.52 24.54
N LEU A 640 -7.60 6.61 25.27
CA LEU A 640 -7.21 6.75 26.67
C LEU A 640 -8.41 7.24 27.48
N VAL A 641 -8.68 6.58 28.60
CA VAL A 641 -9.68 6.97 29.60
C VAL A 641 -9.02 7.10 30.96
N PHE A 642 -9.06 8.29 31.57
CA PHE A 642 -8.67 8.50 32.95
C PHE A 642 -9.86 8.20 33.89
N LEU A 643 -9.65 7.27 34.82
CA LEU A 643 -10.67 6.76 35.73
C LEU A 643 -10.59 7.42 37.12
N GLU A 644 -11.75 7.52 37.79
CA GLU A 644 -11.89 8.12 39.11
C GLU A 644 -11.29 7.19 40.19
N VAL A 645 -10.19 7.63 40.83
CA VAL A 645 -9.67 6.99 42.05
C VAL A 645 -10.55 7.41 43.24
N THR A 646 -11.16 6.45 43.93
CA THR A 646 -12.05 6.70 45.08
C THR A 646 -11.34 6.52 46.41
N SER A 647 -10.30 5.69 46.48
CA SER A 647 -9.43 5.58 47.66
C SER A 647 -8.03 5.04 47.33
N GLN A 648 -7.06 5.45 48.14
CA GLN A 648 -5.68 4.97 48.14
C GLN A 648 -5.32 4.69 49.60
N PHE A 649 -5.04 3.42 49.94
CA PHE A 649 -4.73 3.00 51.31
C PHE A 649 -3.57 2.01 51.31
N GLY A 650 -2.40 2.47 51.74
CA GLY A 650 -1.15 1.73 51.59
C GLY A 650 -0.92 1.36 50.12
N ASN A 651 -0.75 0.07 49.85
CA ASN A 651 -0.52 -0.48 48.52
C ASN A 651 -1.81 -0.76 47.73
N THR A 652 -3.00 -0.53 48.30
CA THR A 652 -4.29 -0.74 47.63
C THR A 652 -4.83 0.55 47.04
N ILE A 653 -5.23 0.52 45.76
CA ILE A 653 -5.91 1.63 45.08
C ILE A 653 -7.27 1.14 44.57
N THR A 654 -8.33 1.85 44.93
CA THR A 654 -9.70 1.61 44.47
C THR A 654 -10.12 2.71 43.51
N PHE A 655 -10.70 2.32 42.38
CA PHE A 655 -11.15 3.22 41.32
C PHE A 655 -12.48 2.74 40.73
N LYS A 656 -13.24 3.64 40.10
CA LYS A 656 -14.43 3.27 39.32
C LYS A 656 -14.02 2.84 37.91
N SER A 657 -14.54 1.70 37.46
CA SER A 657 -14.46 1.30 36.05
C SER A 657 -15.24 2.27 35.15
N PRO A 658 -15.08 2.23 33.81
CA PRO A 658 -15.86 3.08 32.90
C PRO A 658 -17.37 3.01 33.21
N PRO A 659 -18.09 4.14 33.21
CA PRO A 659 -19.50 4.16 33.63
C PRO A 659 -20.43 3.53 32.60
N THR A 660 -20.06 3.54 31.31
CA THR A 660 -20.84 3.01 30.19
C THR A 660 -19.91 2.44 29.12
N SER A 661 -20.46 1.60 28.24
CA SER A 661 -19.77 1.05 27.07
C SER A 661 -19.53 2.06 25.93
N GLY A 662 -20.11 3.27 26.01
CA GLY A 662 -19.72 4.38 25.12
C GLY A 662 -18.38 5.00 25.52
N VAL A 663 -18.15 5.18 26.84
CA VAL A 663 -16.88 5.72 27.37
C VAL A 663 -15.72 4.76 27.10
N TYR A 664 -15.95 3.44 27.16
CA TYR A 664 -15.01 2.44 26.69
C TYR A 664 -15.75 1.24 26.08
N PRO A 665 -15.66 0.98 24.76
CA PRO A 665 -16.31 -0.17 24.11
C PRO A 665 -15.87 -1.53 24.68
N PRO A 666 -16.78 -2.53 24.78
CA PRO A 666 -16.48 -3.80 25.45
C PRO A 666 -15.29 -4.55 24.84
N GLY A 667 -14.55 -5.28 25.67
CA GLY A 667 -13.40 -6.12 25.28
C GLY A 667 -12.06 -5.57 25.78
N PRO A 668 -10.94 -5.90 25.12
CA PRO A 668 -9.61 -5.72 25.69
C PRO A 668 -9.21 -4.25 25.83
N GLY A 669 -8.34 -4.01 26.80
CA GLY A 669 -7.63 -2.78 27.10
C GLY A 669 -6.42 -3.04 27.99
N PHE A 670 -5.73 -1.96 28.37
CA PHE A 670 -4.50 -2.00 29.17
C PHE A 670 -4.60 -1.01 30.34
N LEU A 671 -4.52 -1.52 31.58
CA LEU A 671 -4.50 -0.69 32.78
C LEU A 671 -3.07 -0.22 33.08
N CYS A 672 -2.93 1.08 33.34
CA CYS A 672 -1.71 1.75 33.72
C CYS A 672 -1.95 2.58 34.99
N VAL A 673 -1.02 2.49 35.95
CA VAL A 673 -0.98 3.34 37.14
C VAL A 673 0.02 4.46 36.89
N LEU A 674 -0.38 5.72 37.04
CA LEU A 674 0.53 6.87 36.95
C LEU A 674 0.80 7.43 38.35
N GLU A 675 2.04 7.36 38.79
CA GLU A 675 2.52 7.92 40.06
C GLU A 675 3.18 9.28 39.80
N ASP A 676 2.57 10.38 40.26
CA ASP A 676 3.00 11.76 40.00
C ASP A 676 3.24 12.09 38.50
N GLY A 677 2.66 11.30 37.59
CA GLY A 677 2.83 11.39 36.13
C GLY A 677 3.75 10.33 35.50
N VAL A 678 4.38 9.47 36.31
CA VAL A 678 5.23 8.35 35.85
C VAL A 678 4.39 7.07 35.71
N PRO A 679 4.18 6.53 34.50
CA PRO A 679 3.40 5.31 34.30
C PRO A 679 4.12 4.03 34.73
N SER A 680 3.35 3.07 35.25
CA SER A 680 3.75 1.67 35.41
C SER A 680 3.98 1.00 34.05
N GLU A 681 4.46 -0.25 34.05
CA GLU A 681 4.14 -1.16 32.95
C GLU A 681 2.62 -1.46 32.97
N MET A 682 2.02 -1.67 31.81
CA MET A 682 0.58 -1.91 31.71
C MET A 682 0.23 -3.40 31.84
N ARG A 683 -0.96 -3.66 32.38
CA ARG A 683 -1.54 -5.00 32.49
C ARG A 683 -2.78 -5.13 31.63
N LYS A 684 -2.90 -6.23 30.88
CA LYS A 684 -4.05 -6.47 29.99
C LYS A 684 -5.31 -6.75 30.82
N VAL A 685 -6.41 -6.08 30.48
CA VAL A 685 -7.74 -6.24 31.10
C VAL A 685 -8.79 -6.44 30.01
N LEU A 686 -9.89 -7.13 30.34
CA LEU A 686 -11.09 -7.23 29.52
C LEU A 686 -12.21 -6.41 30.17
N ILE A 687 -12.81 -5.48 29.44
CA ILE A 687 -13.84 -4.55 29.94
C ILE A 687 -15.23 -5.02 29.51
N GLY A 688 -16.19 -4.98 30.44
CA GLY A 688 -17.54 -5.52 30.28
C GLY A 688 -17.65 -6.96 30.82
N ASP A 689 -18.54 -7.76 30.25
CA ASP A 689 -18.85 -9.12 30.74
C ASP A 689 -18.00 -10.23 30.10
N GLY A 690 -17.08 -9.86 29.20
CA GLY A 690 -16.18 -10.76 28.49
C GLY A 690 -16.83 -11.69 27.47
N LYS A 691 -18.13 -11.51 27.16
CA LYS A 691 -18.82 -12.30 26.15
C LYS A 691 -18.62 -11.72 24.75
N GLY A 692 -18.76 -12.58 23.74
CA GLY A 692 -18.77 -12.13 22.36
C GLY A 692 -20.02 -11.30 22.06
N PRO A 693 -19.94 -10.33 21.14
CA PRO A 693 -21.11 -9.57 20.70
C PRO A 693 -22.21 -10.49 20.18
N LYS A 694 -23.46 -10.10 20.40
CA LYS A 694 -24.64 -10.87 19.99
C LYS A 694 -24.62 -11.13 18.48
N VAL A 695 -24.63 -12.40 18.10
CA VAL A 695 -24.77 -12.84 16.71
C VAL A 695 -26.25 -12.88 16.34
N ASP A 696 -26.63 -12.23 15.23
CA ASP A 696 -27.92 -12.45 14.60
C ASP A 696 -27.79 -13.54 13.53
N GLN A 697 -28.30 -14.73 13.84
CA GLN A 697 -28.28 -15.88 12.94
C GLN A 697 -29.08 -15.64 11.65
N THR A 698 -30.16 -14.85 11.71
CA THR A 698 -31.00 -14.54 10.54
C THR A 698 -30.27 -13.60 9.60
N ALA A 699 -29.62 -12.56 10.14
CA ALA A 699 -28.79 -11.64 9.37
C ALA A 699 -27.57 -12.34 8.76
N ALA A 700 -26.87 -13.18 9.53
CA ALA A 700 -25.73 -13.96 9.04
C ALA A 700 -26.14 -14.90 7.89
N GLU A 701 -27.22 -15.66 8.06
CA GLU A 701 -27.76 -16.50 6.99
C GLU A 701 -28.24 -15.70 5.78
N ASN A 702 -28.80 -14.50 5.99
CA ASN A 702 -29.26 -13.65 4.89
C ASN A 702 -28.08 -13.13 4.06
N ILE A 703 -26.96 -12.70 4.67
CA ILE A 703 -25.72 -12.38 3.93
C ILE A 703 -25.29 -13.59 3.10
N LEU A 704 -25.23 -14.79 3.69
CA LEU A 704 -24.77 -15.99 3.00
C LEU A 704 -25.70 -16.44 1.85
N LYS A 705 -26.99 -16.08 1.89
CA LYS A 705 -28.00 -16.37 0.85
C LYS A 705 -28.08 -15.27 -0.23
N SER A 706 -27.91 -14.01 0.15
CA SER A 706 -27.98 -12.85 -0.76
C SER A 706 -26.66 -12.50 -1.43
N THR A 707 -25.53 -12.96 -0.89
CA THR A 707 -24.20 -12.78 -1.50
C THR A 707 -23.64 -14.12 -1.95
N GLN A 708 -23.06 -14.16 -3.15
CA GLN A 708 -22.18 -15.26 -3.54
C GLN A 708 -20.82 -15.09 -2.86
N ALA A 709 -20.07 -16.18 -2.70
CA ALA A 709 -18.66 -16.10 -2.33
C ALA A 709 -17.85 -15.69 -3.58
N ASP A 710 -17.82 -14.40 -3.89
CA ASP A 710 -17.16 -13.91 -5.10
C ASP A 710 -15.64 -14.10 -5.03
N GLN A 711 -15.07 -14.33 -6.22
CA GLN A 711 -13.66 -14.54 -6.58
C GLN A 711 -12.89 -15.66 -5.83
N ASN A 712 -13.11 -15.92 -4.55
CA ASN A 712 -12.43 -16.98 -3.78
C ASN A 712 -12.72 -18.38 -4.36
N GLU A 713 -13.99 -18.72 -4.62
CA GLU A 713 -14.30 -19.98 -5.32
C GLU A 713 -13.68 -20.02 -6.74
N GLN A 714 -13.49 -18.88 -7.39
CA GLN A 714 -12.88 -18.80 -8.72
C GLN A 714 -11.35 -18.97 -8.67
N SER A 715 -10.67 -18.45 -7.63
CA SER A 715 -9.24 -18.65 -7.40
C SER A 715 -8.93 -20.07 -6.89
N LYS A 716 -9.73 -20.62 -5.97
CA LYS A 716 -9.70 -22.07 -5.62
C LYS A 716 -9.84 -22.96 -6.86
N LYS A 717 -10.70 -22.58 -7.83
CA LYS A 717 -10.90 -23.27 -9.13
C LYS A 717 -9.85 -22.93 -10.21
N LYS A 718 -8.98 -21.93 -9.99
CA LYS A 718 -7.71 -21.74 -10.73
C LYS A 718 -6.63 -22.67 -10.14
N ALA A 719 -6.41 -22.61 -8.82
CA ALA A 719 -5.37 -23.36 -8.11
C ALA A 719 -5.51 -24.88 -8.27
N SER A 720 -6.72 -25.43 -8.07
CA SER A 720 -7.02 -26.86 -8.27
C SER A 720 -6.94 -27.37 -9.72
N LYS A 721 -6.53 -26.51 -10.68
CA LYS A 721 -6.18 -26.90 -12.06
C LYS A 721 -4.69 -26.80 -12.36
N GLY A 722 -3.88 -26.33 -11.40
CA GLY A 722 -2.42 -26.38 -11.45
C GLY A 722 -1.87 -27.73 -11.00
N ASP A 723 -2.49 -28.34 -9.99
CA ASP A 723 -2.06 -29.62 -9.42
C ASP A 723 -3.00 -30.76 -9.86
N GLY A 724 -2.46 -31.78 -10.52
CA GLY A 724 -3.26 -32.76 -11.26
C GLY A 724 -2.46 -33.76 -12.09
N SER A 725 -1.41 -34.35 -11.52
CA SER A 725 -0.59 -35.37 -12.23
C SER A 725 0.00 -36.45 -11.30
N SER A 726 -0.83 -37.09 -10.47
CA SER A 726 -0.50 -38.39 -9.87
C SER A 726 -1.74 -39.22 -9.53
N ASP A 727 -1.92 -40.37 -10.19
CA ASP A 727 -2.98 -41.35 -9.89
C ASP A 727 -2.69 -42.15 -8.60
N THR A 728 -3.72 -42.44 -7.80
CA THR A 728 -3.72 -43.58 -6.86
C THR A 728 -5.11 -44.20 -6.70
N SER A 729 -5.15 -45.54 -6.56
CA SER A 729 -6.31 -46.39 -6.22
C SER A 729 -7.40 -46.54 -7.33
N ALA A 730 -8.03 -47.71 -7.56
CA ALA A 730 -7.75 -49.08 -7.10
C ALA A 730 -8.26 -50.13 -8.12
N SER A 731 -8.03 -51.42 -7.84
CA SER A 731 -8.24 -52.57 -8.74
C SER A 731 -9.70 -52.90 -9.09
N THR A 732 -9.95 -53.34 -10.35
CA THR A 732 -10.81 -54.49 -10.71
C THR A 732 -10.48 -54.98 -12.14
N ILE A 733 -10.65 -56.27 -12.41
CA ILE A 733 -10.37 -57.05 -13.65
C ILE A 733 -11.53 -58.08 -13.80
N PRO A 734 -11.97 -58.60 -14.98
CA PRO A 734 -11.47 -58.53 -16.38
C PRO A 734 -12.53 -57.85 -17.34
N ALA A 735 -12.57 -57.96 -18.69
CA ALA A 735 -11.91 -58.82 -19.69
C ALA A 735 -11.87 -58.22 -21.13
N LEU A 736 -11.03 -58.80 -22.02
CA LEU A 736 -11.13 -58.93 -23.50
C LEU A 736 -11.63 -57.70 -24.33
N HIS A 737 -10.91 -57.19 -25.36
CA HIS A 737 -10.52 -57.97 -26.54
C HIS A 737 -9.49 -57.29 -27.49
N LYS A 738 -8.88 -58.09 -28.38
CA LYS A 738 -7.87 -57.76 -29.40
C LYS A 738 -8.36 -56.82 -30.53
N LYS A 739 -7.50 -55.91 -31.06
CA LYS A 739 -6.86 -56.03 -32.41
C LYS A 739 -5.96 -54.86 -32.85
N ASN A 740 -4.96 -55.20 -33.68
CA ASN A 740 -4.02 -54.30 -34.38
C ASN A 740 -4.65 -53.53 -35.55
N ARG A 741 -4.07 -52.37 -35.94
CA ARG A 741 -3.54 -52.19 -37.32
C ARG A 741 -2.52 -51.05 -37.52
N ARG A 742 -1.58 -51.26 -38.45
CA ARG A 742 -0.59 -50.30 -39.00
C ARG A 742 -1.13 -49.58 -40.25
N ARG A 743 -0.65 -48.35 -40.52
CA ARG A 743 -0.04 -47.81 -41.78
C ARG A 743 -0.07 -46.25 -41.72
N THR A 744 0.91 -45.40 -42.07
CA THR A 744 2.15 -45.36 -42.92
C THR A 744 2.03 -44.85 -44.37
N SER A 745 2.23 -43.54 -44.60
CA SER A 745 2.87 -42.87 -45.78
C SER A 745 2.86 -41.34 -45.55
N LYS A 746 3.81 -40.43 -45.84
CA LYS A 746 5.08 -40.31 -46.64
C LYS A 746 5.00 -39.85 -48.12
N ARG A 747 5.08 -38.54 -48.37
CA ARG A 747 5.71 -37.75 -49.49
C ARG A 747 5.39 -36.24 -49.28
N ALA A 748 6.18 -35.18 -49.56
CA ALA A 748 7.37 -34.87 -50.39
C ALA A 748 7.09 -34.62 -51.90
N VAL A 749 7.69 -33.65 -52.65
CA VAL A 749 8.62 -32.49 -52.39
C VAL A 749 8.69 -31.60 -53.68
N SER A 750 8.84 -30.27 -53.58
CA SER A 750 9.34 -29.29 -54.62
C SER A 750 9.22 -27.83 -54.08
N SER A 751 10.10 -26.81 -54.22
CA SER A 751 11.03 -26.28 -55.27
C SER A 751 10.34 -25.51 -56.42
N ALA A 752 10.73 -24.31 -56.88
CA ALA A 752 11.74 -23.29 -56.49
C ALA A 752 11.47 -21.92 -57.22
N GLY A 753 12.25 -20.86 -57.00
CA GLY A 753 12.23 -19.61 -57.82
C GLY A 753 12.85 -18.37 -57.13
N ALA A 754 13.41 -17.41 -57.89
CA ALA A 754 14.12 -16.21 -57.36
C ALA A 754 14.17 -15.00 -58.33
N GLY A 755 14.46 -13.80 -57.78
CA GLY A 755 14.70 -12.49 -58.41
C GLY A 755 14.49 -11.37 -57.35
N ALA A 756 15.26 -10.29 -57.17
CA ALA A 756 16.17 -9.48 -58.00
C ALA A 756 15.44 -8.39 -58.84
N ASP A 757 15.66 -7.06 -58.66
CA ASP A 757 16.46 -6.32 -57.63
C ASP A 757 15.62 -5.25 -56.85
N ASP A 758 15.79 -3.91 -56.81
CA ASP A 758 16.62 -2.89 -57.50
C ASP A 758 16.70 -1.58 -56.61
N ASP A 759 17.42 -0.51 -57.02
CA ASP A 759 17.85 0.67 -56.21
C ASP A 759 17.00 1.98 -56.33
N GLU A 760 17.02 2.87 -55.30
CA GLU A 760 17.25 4.35 -55.43
C GLU A 760 17.32 5.12 -54.07
N ARG A 761 17.69 6.43 -54.08
CA ARG A 761 18.36 7.15 -52.96
C ARG A 761 18.06 8.68 -52.91
N MET A 762 18.46 9.36 -51.81
CA MET A 762 18.60 10.84 -51.59
C MET A 762 17.30 11.58 -51.15
N GLN A 763 17.29 12.71 -50.40
CA GLN A 763 18.23 13.31 -49.43
C GLN A 763 17.50 14.27 -48.43
N GLU A 764 18.22 14.86 -47.48
CA GLU A 764 17.73 15.71 -46.37
C GLU A 764 17.46 17.19 -46.77
N LEU A 765 16.80 17.96 -45.88
CA LEU A 765 17.20 19.32 -45.43
C LEU A 765 16.28 19.86 -44.30
N GLU A 766 16.82 20.68 -43.39
CA GLU A 766 16.08 21.39 -42.32
C GLU A 766 16.06 22.96 -42.51
N PRO A 767 16.05 23.87 -41.50
CA PRO A 767 14.84 24.68 -41.27
C PRO A 767 15.08 26.22 -41.20
N VAL A 768 13.99 27.01 -41.10
CA VAL A 768 14.05 28.46 -40.79
C VAL A 768 12.91 28.89 -39.85
N THR A 769 13.22 29.81 -38.93
CA THR A 769 12.31 30.41 -37.92
C THR A 769 12.11 31.92 -38.16
N GLN A 770 10.94 32.51 -37.83
CA GLN A 770 10.82 33.78 -37.06
C GLN A 770 9.36 34.22 -36.74
N THR A 771 9.24 35.39 -36.09
CA THR A 771 8.24 35.88 -35.11
C THR A 771 7.16 36.86 -35.62
N ILE A 772 5.91 36.76 -35.12
CA ILE A 772 5.13 37.70 -34.24
C ILE A 772 5.27 39.25 -34.51
N PRO A 773 4.23 40.15 -34.40
CA PRO A 773 2.89 40.07 -33.76
C PRO A 773 1.67 40.45 -34.69
N PRO A 774 0.76 41.43 -34.42
CA PRO A 774 -0.66 41.13 -34.12
C PRO A 774 -1.70 41.90 -34.98
N ASP A 775 -3.00 41.61 -34.80
CA ASP A 775 -4.04 42.65 -34.67
C ASP A 775 -5.38 42.10 -34.12
N ASN A 776 -6.30 43.01 -33.76
CA ASN A 776 -7.69 42.71 -33.39
C ASN A 776 -8.63 42.67 -34.61
N ASP A 777 -9.78 42.01 -34.47
CA ASP A 777 -11.10 42.68 -34.55
C ASP A 777 -12.24 41.67 -34.24
N ASP A 778 -13.26 42.14 -33.52
CA ASP A 778 -14.55 41.47 -33.34
C ASP A 778 -15.58 42.10 -34.31
N ASP A 779 -16.54 41.31 -34.79
CA ASP A 779 -17.69 41.86 -35.52
C ASP A 779 -18.99 41.09 -35.19
N ILE A 780 -20.14 41.79 -35.29
CA ILE A 780 -21.35 41.52 -34.49
C ILE A 780 -22.50 40.96 -35.35
N MET A 781 -23.29 40.03 -34.78
CA MET A 781 -24.61 39.63 -35.33
C MET A 781 -25.67 39.43 -34.24
N ILE A 782 -26.25 40.55 -33.81
CA ILE A 782 -27.69 40.83 -33.56
C ILE A 782 -28.50 39.83 -32.69
N ASP A 783 -28.99 40.33 -31.56
CA ASP A 783 -30.10 39.78 -30.76
C ASP A 783 -31.49 40.20 -31.28
N ILE A 784 -32.55 39.51 -30.83
CA ILE A 784 -33.94 40.02 -30.85
C ILE A 784 -34.60 39.75 -29.49
N ASP A 785 -34.68 40.83 -28.69
CA ASP A 785 -35.77 41.25 -27.78
C ASP A 785 -36.39 40.30 -26.71
N ALA A 786 -36.87 40.80 -25.56
CA ALA A 786 -37.12 42.18 -25.16
C ALA A 786 -36.88 42.42 -23.64
N GLY A 787 -36.76 43.70 -23.25
CA GLY A 787 -37.47 44.18 -22.05
C GLY A 787 -36.72 44.21 -20.72
N SER A 788 -35.58 44.88 -20.66
CA SER A 788 -35.09 45.45 -19.39
C SER A 788 -35.75 46.81 -19.11
N ASP A 789 -35.98 47.16 -17.84
CA ASP A 789 -35.89 48.56 -17.40
C ASP A 789 -35.33 48.64 -15.97
N PRO A 790 -34.15 49.25 -15.73
CA PRO A 790 -33.49 49.28 -14.43
C PRO A 790 -33.65 50.62 -13.72
N ASN A 791 -33.84 50.63 -12.39
CA ASN A 791 -33.62 51.86 -11.64
C ASN A 791 -33.24 51.71 -10.16
N SER A 792 -32.42 52.66 -9.71
CA SER A 792 -31.94 52.98 -8.36
C SER A 792 -30.61 52.37 -7.87
N LEU A 793 -29.89 53.20 -7.11
CA LEU A 793 -28.54 53.01 -6.61
C LEU A 793 -28.53 53.05 -5.07
N ILE A 794 -27.62 52.28 -4.48
CA ILE A 794 -26.88 52.57 -3.24
C ILE A 794 -27.67 53.17 -2.06
N GLN A 795 -27.90 52.37 -0.99
CA GLN A 795 -27.45 52.76 0.37
C GLN A 795 -27.48 51.59 1.37
N SER A 796 -26.85 51.80 2.52
CA SER A 796 -26.55 50.80 3.55
C SER A 796 -27.29 51.06 4.87
N THR A 797 -27.74 50.03 5.59
CA THR A 797 -27.49 49.81 7.05
C THR A 797 -28.20 48.58 7.64
N SER A 798 -27.71 48.16 8.82
CA SER A 798 -28.39 47.44 9.92
C SER A 798 -29.02 46.04 9.73
N THR A 799 -28.41 45.07 10.40
CA THR A 799 -29.03 44.00 11.24
C THR A 799 -30.31 43.28 10.75
N GLY A 800 -30.14 42.04 10.29
CA GLY A 800 -31.21 41.04 10.19
C GLY A 800 -30.64 39.67 9.77
N ALA A 801 -31.14 38.57 10.35
CA ALA A 801 -30.75 37.23 9.92
C ALA A 801 -31.53 36.83 8.64
N PRO A 802 -30.89 36.20 7.64
CA PRO A 802 -31.56 35.83 6.40
C PRO A 802 -32.53 34.66 6.62
N VAL A 803 -33.81 34.89 6.40
CA VAL A 803 -34.83 33.84 6.32
C VAL A 803 -34.91 33.35 4.87
N PHE A 804 -34.52 32.10 4.62
CA PHE A 804 -34.59 31.50 3.30
C PHE A 804 -35.99 30.93 3.02
N ALA A 805 -36.59 31.34 1.90
CA ALA A 805 -37.81 30.72 1.39
C ALA A 805 -37.48 29.35 0.74
N PRO A 806 -38.40 28.37 0.78
CA PRO A 806 -38.20 27.09 0.11
C PRO A 806 -38.06 27.26 -1.41
N VAL A 807 -37.10 26.55 -1.98
CA VAL A 807 -36.71 26.63 -3.40
C VAL A 807 -37.85 26.15 -4.30
N SER A 808 -38.14 26.89 -5.38
CA SER A 808 -39.21 26.53 -6.33
C SER A 808 -38.84 25.37 -7.25
N ALA A 809 -39.85 24.65 -7.76
CA ALA A 809 -39.67 23.45 -8.56
C ALA A 809 -38.91 23.65 -9.89
N ASP A 810 -38.83 24.87 -10.42
CA ASP A 810 -38.04 25.16 -11.63
C ASP A 810 -36.53 25.20 -11.37
N ALA A 811 -36.08 25.52 -10.15
CA ALA A 811 -34.65 25.48 -9.81
C ALA A 811 -34.09 24.05 -9.70
N LEU A 812 -34.97 23.03 -9.65
CA LEU A 812 -34.61 21.62 -9.79
C LEU A 812 -34.27 21.21 -11.23
N ARG A 813 -34.49 22.09 -12.23
CA ARG A 813 -34.01 21.90 -13.60
C ARG A 813 -32.66 22.58 -13.76
N THR A 814 -31.60 21.86 -13.40
CA THR A 814 -30.21 22.31 -13.58
C THR A 814 -29.98 22.83 -15.00
N THR A 815 -29.74 24.13 -15.10
CA THR A 815 -29.18 24.75 -16.31
C THR A 815 -27.77 24.21 -16.51
N LEU A 816 -27.60 23.35 -17.50
CA LEU A 816 -26.28 22.92 -17.97
C LEU A 816 -25.43 24.17 -18.23
N LYS A 817 -24.33 24.32 -17.47
CA LYS A 817 -23.37 25.40 -17.74
C LYS A 817 -22.88 25.27 -19.18
N SER A 818 -22.60 26.40 -19.82
CA SER A 818 -22.24 26.45 -21.23
C SER A 818 -20.78 26.04 -21.46
N GLU A 819 -20.49 24.78 -21.16
CA GLU A 819 -19.17 24.18 -21.29
C GLU A 819 -18.73 24.15 -22.77
N THR A 820 -17.45 24.38 -22.97
CA THR A 820 -16.81 24.41 -24.30
C THR A 820 -15.51 23.63 -24.25
N ARG A 821 -15.30 22.73 -25.23
CA ARG A 821 -14.11 21.88 -25.35
C ARG A 821 -13.47 22.10 -26.73
N ARG A 822 -12.15 22.26 -26.77
CA ARG A 822 -11.38 22.37 -28.01
C ARG A 822 -10.55 21.10 -28.21
N VAL A 823 -10.70 20.45 -29.36
CA VAL A 823 -9.88 19.29 -29.77
C VAL A 823 -8.92 19.74 -30.88
N PRO A 824 -7.59 19.74 -30.63
CA PRO A 824 -6.61 20.08 -31.68
C PRO A 824 -6.52 18.95 -32.71
N ILE A 825 -6.34 19.32 -33.99
CA ILE A 825 -6.30 18.37 -35.11
C ILE A 825 -4.91 18.43 -35.76
N PRO A 826 -4.21 17.29 -35.92
CA PRO A 826 -2.90 17.26 -36.57
C PRO A 826 -2.94 17.86 -37.99
N PRO A 827 -1.90 18.57 -38.46
CA PRO A 827 -1.94 19.24 -39.76
C PRO A 827 -2.28 18.32 -40.93
N HIS A 828 -1.73 17.09 -40.94
CA HIS A 828 -1.99 16.07 -41.97
C HIS A 828 -3.44 15.54 -41.95
N ARG A 829 -4.23 15.84 -40.91
CA ARG A 829 -5.66 15.47 -40.79
C ARG A 829 -6.62 16.60 -41.11
N MET A 830 -6.13 17.82 -41.33
CA MET A 830 -6.97 18.98 -41.65
C MET A 830 -7.66 18.85 -43.02
N THR A 831 -7.00 18.24 -44.01
CA THR A 831 -7.60 18.00 -45.33
C THR A 831 -8.65 16.89 -45.30
N PRO A 832 -8.42 15.71 -44.68
CA PRO A 832 -9.47 14.76 -44.36
C PRO A 832 -10.64 15.38 -43.58
N LEU A 833 -10.38 16.14 -42.51
CA LEU A 833 -11.43 16.76 -41.68
C LEU A 833 -12.38 17.64 -42.50
N LYS A 834 -11.86 18.42 -43.46
CA LYS A 834 -12.68 19.25 -44.36
C LYS A 834 -13.55 18.42 -45.31
N LYS A 835 -13.06 17.26 -45.78
CA LYS A 835 -13.79 16.35 -46.67
C LYS A 835 -14.89 15.60 -45.91
N ASP A 836 -14.56 15.09 -44.73
CA ASP A 836 -15.44 14.23 -43.94
C ASP A 836 -16.33 15.04 -42.97
N TRP A 837 -16.25 16.38 -43.00
CA TRP A 837 -16.86 17.27 -42.00
C TRP A 837 -18.35 17.01 -41.76
N ILE A 838 -19.13 16.78 -42.82
CA ILE A 838 -20.57 16.50 -42.73
C ILE A 838 -20.83 15.24 -41.88
N ASN A 839 -20.03 14.19 -42.07
CA ASN A 839 -20.14 12.91 -41.38
C ASN A 839 -19.66 12.97 -39.92
N ILE A 840 -18.93 14.02 -39.54
CA ILE A 840 -18.44 14.27 -38.18
C ILE A 840 -19.38 15.23 -37.44
N PHE A 841 -19.86 16.26 -38.14
CA PHE A 841 -20.80 17.26 -37.64
C PHE A 841 -22.16 16.65 -37.30
N GLY A 842 -22.79 15.92 -38.24
CA GLY A 842 -24.13 15.35 -38.09
C GLY A 842 -24.30 14.52 -36.81
N PRO A 843 -23.46 13.50 -36.55
CA PRO A 843 -23.54 12.71 -35.31
C PRO A 843 -23.40 13.53 -34.02
N LEU A 844 -22.56 14.58 -34.01
CA LEU A 844 -22.39 15.43 -32.83
C LEU A 844 -23.59 16.36 -32.58
N THR A 845 -24.22 16.86 -33.64
CA THR A 845 -25.41 17.73 -33.53
C THR A 845 -26.69 16.93 -33.29
N GLU A 846 -26.84 15.77 -33.93
CA GLU A 846 -28.08 14.99 -33.94
C GLU A 846 -28.18 13.99 -32.77
N ILE A 847 -27.09 13.29 -32.43
CA ILE A 847 -27.10 12.30 -31.34
C ILE A 847 -26.91 12.97 -29.98
N LEU A 848 -26.00 13.95 -29.89
CA LEU A 848 -25.61 14.59 -28.63
C LEU A 848 -26.18 16.00 -28.42
N GLY A 849 -26.79 16.62 -29.44
CA GLY A 849 -27.37 17.96 -29.33
C GLY A 849 -26.33 19.07 -29.09
N LEU A 850 -25.08 18.87 -29.50
CA LEU A 850 -23.97 19.81 -29.27
C LEU A 850 -23.87 20.86 -30.38
N GLN A 851 -23.34 22.04 -30.07
CA GLN A 851 -22.88 23.01 -31.07
C GLN A 851 -21.42 22.71 -31.42
N VAL A 852 -21.09 22.66 -32.71
CA VAL A 852 -19.74 22.27 -33.18
C VAL A 852 -19.28 23.17 -34.33
N ARG A 853 -18.03 23.68 -34.26
CA ARG A 853 -17.39 24.43 -35.36
C ARG A 853 -15.95 23.97 -35.63
N MET A 854 -15.57 23.93 -36.90
CA MET A 854 -14.19 23.71 -37.34
C MET A 854 -13.45 25.05 -37.42
N ASN A 855 -12.52 25.30 -36.50
CA ASN A 855 -11.63 26.46 -36.57
C ASN A 855 -10.39 26.13 -37.41
N VAL A 856 -10.42 26.52 -38.69
CA VAL A 856 -9.36 26.23 -39.67
C VAL A 856 -8.07 27.00 -39.35
N GLN A 857 -8.16 28.22 -38.80
CA GLN A 857 -6.99 29.02 -38.41
C GLN A 857 -6.26 28.38 -37.20
N ARG A 858 -7.00 28.06 -36.14
CA ARG A 858 -6.47 27.44 -34.90
C ARG A 858 -6.27 25.92 -35.02
N ARG A 859 -6.53 25.33 -36.20
CA ARG A 859 -6.41 23.89 -36.52
C ARG A 859 -7.11 22.99 -35.48
N SER A 860 -8.31 23.37 -35.07
CA SER A 860 -9.03 22.71 -33.98
C SER A 860 -10.53 22.65 -34.21
N VAL A 861 -11.17 21.57 -33.77
CA VAL A 861 -12.63 21.52 -33.61
C VAL A 861 -12.99 22.09 -32.24
N GLU A 862 -14.02 22.94 -32.19
CA GLU A 862 -14.57 23.49 -30.96
C GLU A 862 -16.01 23.00 -30.78
N ILE A 863 -16.31 22.46 -29.60
CA ILE A 863 -17.55 21.77 -29.24
C ILE A 863 -18.13 22.50 -28.02
N ARG A 864 -19.43 22.77 -27.98
CA ARG A 864 -20.12 23.51 -26.91
C ARG A 864 -21.47 22.87 -26.57
N THR A 865 -21.86 22.85 -25.29
CA THR A 865 -23.20 22.41 -24.87
C THR A 865 -24.28 23.39 -25.37
N SER A 866 -25.46 22.87 -25.69
CA SER A 866 -26.60 23.67 -26.18
C SER A 866 -27.86 23.38 -25.38
N LYS A 867 -28.91 24.21 -25.58
CA LYS A 867 -30.25 23.98 -25.02
C LYS A 867 -30.93 22.67 -25.46
N HIS A 868 -30.32 21.93 -26.39
CA HIS A 868 -30.77 20.61 -26.85
C HIS A 868 -29.89 19.45 -26.35
N THR A 869 -28.77 19.73 -25.69
CA THR A 869 -27.94 18.72 -25.00
C THR A 869 -28.69 18.19 -23.78
N LYS A 870 -28.85 16.87 -23.67
CA LYS A 870 -29.61 16.22 -22.57
C LYS A 870 -28.75 15.40 -21.60
N ASP A 871 -27.60 14.91 -22.05
CA ASP A 871 -26.66 14.11 -21.25
C ASP A 871 -25.52 15.02 -20.78
N ILE A 872 -25.19 14.96 -19.49
CA ILE A 872 -24.06 15.68 -18.88
C ILE A 872 -22.74 15.18 -19.47
N GLY A 873 -22.64 13.88 -19.79
CA GLY A 873 -21.46 13.27 -20.42
C GLY A 873 -21.30 13.60 -21.92
N ALA A 874 -22.27 14.26 -22.54
CA ALA A 874 -22.28 14.49 -23.99
C ALA A 874 -21.03 15.23 -24.50
N ILE A 875 -20.58 16.29 -23.82
CA ILE A 875 -19.43 17.07 -24.29
C ILE A 875 -18.13 16.25 -24.27
N GLN A 876 -17.98 15.33 -23.32
CA GLN A 876 -16.81 14.43 -23.26
C GLN A 876 -16.89 13.34 -24.33
N LYS A 877 -18.05 12.69 -24.52
CA LYS A 877 -18.29 11.72 -25.62
C LYS A 877 -18.00 12.36 -26.99
N GLY A 878 -18.47 13.60 -27.20
CA GLY A 878 -18.21 14.35 -28.42
C GLY A 878 -16.73 14.72 -28.62
N ALA A 879 -16.03 15.08 -27.54
CA ALA A 879 -14.59 15.34 -27.59
C ALA A 879 -13.78 14.07 -27.90
N ASP A 880 -14.10 12.92 -27.29
CA ASP A 880 -13.42 11.65 -27.55
C ASP A 880 -13.73 11.08 -28.93
N PHE A 881 -14.92 11.29 -29.49
CA PHE A 881 -15.23 11.00 -30.89
C PHE A 881 -14.32 11.77 -31.86
N VAL A 882 -14.19 13.09 -31.68
CA VAL A 882 -13.32 13.92 -32.52
C VAL A 882 -11.84 13.57 -32.31
N LYS A 883 -11.45 13.21 -31.09
CA LYS A 883 -10.10 12.71 -30.75
C LYS A 883 -9.82 11.37 -31.43
N ALA A 884 -10.77 10.43 -31.44
CA ALA A 884 -10.66 9.17 -32.20
C ALA A 884 -10.43 9.45 -33.69
N TYR A 885 -11.25 10.30 -34.30
CA TYR A 885 -11.04 10.69 -35.69
C TYR A 885 -9.64 11.29 -35.88
N ALA A 886 -9.20 12.23 -35.02
CA ALA A 886 -7.88 12.85 -35.09
C ALA A 886 -6.71 11.86 -34.97
N LEU A 887 -6.85 10.81 -34.15
CA LEU A 887 -5.86 9.73 -33.98
C LEU A 887 -5.79 8.74 -35.16
N GLY A 888 -6.78 8.75 -36.07
CA GLY A 888 -6.75 7.97 -37.32
C GLY A 888 -7.80 6.88 -37.42
N PHE A 889 -8.78 6.83 -36.52
CA PHE A 889 -9.94 5.96 -36.67
C PHE A 889 -10.87 6.47 -37.79
N ASP A 890 -11.50 5.55 -38.52
CA ASP A 890 -12.54 5.88 -39.48
C ASP A 890 -13.76 6.49 -38.79
N VAL A 891 -14.49 7.39 -39.47
CA VAL A 891 -15.68 8.06 -38.90
C VAL A 891 -16.75 7.05 -38.48
N ASN A 892 -16.96 5.99 -39.26
CA ASN A 892 -17.99 4.98 -39.00
C ASN A 892 -17.66 4.12 -37.77
N ASP A 893 -16.38 3.82 -37.55
CA ASP A 893 -15.91 3.15 -36.34
C ASP A 893 -15.96 4.08 -35.13
N ALA A 894 -15.56 5.34 -35.29
CA ALA A 894 -15.59 6.34 -34.22
C ALA A 894 -17.03 6.64 -33.73
N ILE A 895 -18.05 6.59 -34.61
CA ILE A 895 -19.47 6.76 -34.24
C ILE A 895 -19.91 5.76 -33.14
N ALA A 896 -19.21 4.64 -32.96
CA ALA A 896 -19.50 3.71 -31.86
C ALA A 896 -19.34 4.39 -30.46
N LEU A 897 -18.37 5.30 -30.28
CA LEU A 897 -18.18 6.09 -29.05
C LEU A 897 -19.38 7.02 -28.73
N LEU A 898 -20.22 7.32 -29.72
CA LEU A 898 -21.43 8.12 -29.56
C LEU A 898 -22.67 7.27 -29.23
N ARG A 899 -22.55 5.93 -29.26
CA ARG A 899 -23.66 4.97 -29.17
C ARG A 899 -23.51 3.90 -28.09
N LEU A 900 -22.32 3.72 -27.53
CA LEU A 900 -22.01 2.70 -26.51
C LEU A 900 -21.15 3.33 -25.42
N ASP A 901 -21.66 3.36 -24.19
CA ASP A 901 -21.01 4.04 -23.05
C ASP A 901 -19.73 3.33 -22.54
N ASP A 902 -19.55 2.03 -22.86
CA ASP A 902 -18.42 1.20 -22.43
C ASP A 902 -17.21 1.21 -23.39
N LEU A 903 -17.11 2.17 -24.32
CA LEU A 903 -15.99 2.27 -25.27
C LEU A 903 -14.95 3.32 -24.86
N TYR A 904 -13.68 2.91 -24.84
CA TYR A 904 -12.55 3.75 -24.46
C TYR A 904 -11.48 3.79 -25.57
N LEU A 905 -10.67 4.86 -25.53
CA LEU A 905 -9.48 5.03 -26.37
C LEU A 905 -8.22 4.79 -25.53
N ASP A 906 -7.43 3.80 -25.93
CA ASP A 906 -6.11 3.49 -25.39
C ASP A 906 -5.02 3.90 -26.39
N SER A 907 -3.82 4.26 -25.92
CA SER A 907 -2.71 4.75 -26.75
C SER A 907 -1.35 4.53 -26.09
N PHE A 908 -0.38 4.00 -26.82
CA PHE A 908 1.00 3.78 -26.35
C PHE A 908 2.00 3.77 -27.53
N GLU A 909 3.30 3.87 -27.24
CA GLU A 909 4.37 3.73 -28.22
C GLU A 909 5.02 2.34 -28.16
N ILE A 910 5.54 1.88 -29.31
CA ILE A 910 6.30 0.62 -29.39
C ILE A 910 7.54 0.66 -28.48
N LYS A 911 8.12 1.85 -28.28
CA LYS A 911 9.30 2.09 -27.43
C LYS A 911 9.03 1.83 -25.94
N ASP A 912 7.80 2.06 -25.48
CA ASP A 912 7.37 1.84 -24.09
C ASP A 912 7.42 0.36 -23.72
N VAL A 913 7.16 -0.51 -24.71
CA VAL A 913 7.20 -1.98 -24.57
C VAL A 913 8.62 -2.52 -24.72
N LYS A 914 9.40 -1.95 -25.65
CA LYS A 914 10.80 -2.31 -25.89
C LYS A 914 11.51 -1.20 -26.65
N SER A 915 12.65 -0.73 -26.12
CA SER A 915 13.51 0.19 -26.85
C SER A 915 14.08 -0.50 -28.10
N LEU A 916 13.58 -0.11 -29.27
CA LEU A 916 13.93 -0.64 -30.59
C LEU A 916 14.30 0.52 -31.51
N GLN A 917 15.33 0.33 -32.33
CA GLN A 917 15.87 1.32 -33.26
C GLN A 917 16.13 0.66 -34.63
N GLY A 918 16.11 1.46 -35.70
CA GLY A 918 16.33 1.01 -37.07
C GLY A 918 15.46 -0.18 -37.48
N ASP A 919 16.04 -1.13 -38.22
CA ASP A 919 15.42 -2.36 -38.71
C ASP A 919 14.58 -3.11 -37.68
N HIS A 920 14.96 -3.09 -36.40
CA HIS A 920 14.25 -3.82 -35.36
C HIS A 920 12.89 -3.19 -35.03
N LEU A 921 12.76 -1.86 -35.16
CA LEU A 921 11.51 -1.13 -35.01
C LEU A 921 10.60 -1.37 -36.22
N SER A 922 11.12 -1.23 -37.45
CA SER A 922 10.40 -1.55 -38.69
C SER A 922 9.92 -3.01 -38.73
N ARG A 923 10.74 -3.95 -38.23
CA ARG A 923 10.40 -5.37 -38.09
C ARG A 923 9.33 -5.65 -37.02
N ALA A 924 9.24 -4.84 -35.97
CA ALA A 924 8.14 -4.90 -34.99
C ALA A 924 6.84 -4.38 -35.60
N ILE A 925 6.87 -3.21 -36.25
CA ILE A 925 5.74 -2.62 -36.99
C ILE A 925 5.17 -3.61 -38.03
N GLY A 926 6.04 -4.19 -38.86
CA GLY A 926 5.64 -5.17 -39.88
C GLY A 926 5.04 -6.46 -39.30
N ARG A 927 5.36 -6.83 -38.05
CA ARG A 927 4.74 -7.97 -37.34
C ARG A 927 3.35 -7.65 -36.79
N ILE A 928 3.08 -6.39 -36.42
CA ILE A 928 1.79 -5.95 -35.89
C ILE A 928 0.78 -5.78 -37.04
N ALA A 929 1.19 -5.12 -38.12
CA ALA A 929 0.38 -5.03 -39.33
C ALA A 929 0.17 -6.42 -39.95
N GLY A 930 1.27 -7.15 -40.19
CA GLY A 930 1.29 -8.34 -41.02
C GLY A 930 1.07 -8.03 -42.51
N GLN A 931 1.26 -9.04 -43.36
CA GLN A 931 0.99 -8.92 -44.80
C GLN A 931 -0.46 -8.44 -45.02
N ASP A 932 -0.65 -7.39 -45.81
CA ASP A 932 -1.95 -6.79 -46.15
C ASP A 932 -2.81 -6.42 -44.91
N GLY A 933 -2.18 -6.12 -43.76
CA GLY A 933 -2.88 -5.85 -42.51
C GLY A 933 -3.50 -7.08 -41.82
N LYS A 934 -3.28 -8.29 -42.34
CA LYS A 934 -3.95 -9.53 -41.88
C LYS A 934 -3.73 -9.82 -40.39
N THR A 935 -2.59 -9.44 -39.81
CA THR A 935 -2.34 -9.63 -38.37
C THR A 935 -3.16 -8.65 -37.55
N LYS A 936 -3.15 -7.36 -37.91
CA LYS A 936 -4.01 -6.33 -37.31
C LYS A 936 -5.48 -6.76 -37.35
N PHE A 937 -6.03 -7.07 -38.53
CA PHE A 937 -7.43 -7.46 -38.68
C PHE A 937 -7.78 -8.74 -37.92
N THR A 938 -6.84 -9.68 -37.76
CA THR A 938 -7.06 -10.89 -36.95
C THR A 938 -7.15 -10.56 -35.47
N ILE A 939 -6.37 -9.59 -34.97
CA ILE A 939 -6.47 -9.11 -33.59
C ILE A 939 -7.82 -8.40 -33.40
N GLU A 940 -8.12 -7.39 -34.21
CA GLU A 940 -9.36 -6.59 -34.13
C GLU A 940 -10.64 -7.44 -34.06
N ASN A 941 -10.76 -8.45 -34.94
CA ASN A 941 -11.92 -9.34 -34.97
C ASN A 941 -11.95 -10.34 -33.78
N ALA A 942 -10.80 -10.69 -33.21
CA ALA A 942 -10.71 -11.62 -32.08
C ALA A 942 -10.96 -10.93 -30.72
N SER A 943 -10.47 -9.71 -30.54
CA SER A 943 -10.67 -8.88 -29.35
C SER A 943 -11.97 -8.06 -29.38
N ARG A 944 -12.59 -7.86 -30.56
CA ARG A 944 -13.65 -6.85 -30.79
C ARG A 944 -13.17 -5.44 -30.45
N THR A 945 -12.04 -5.05 -31.03
CA THR A 945 -11.46 -3.70 -30.95
C THR A 945 -11.17 -3.16 -32.34
N ARG A 946 -11.00 -1.84 -32.46
CA ARG A 946 -10.32 -1.22 -33.61
C ARG A 946 -8.91 -0.82 -33.22
N ILE A 947 -7.99 -0.87 -34.16
CA ILE A 947 -6.57 -0.54 -33.98
C ILE A 947 -6.17 0.45 -35.07
N VAL A 948 -5.42 1.48 -34.71
CA VAL A 948 -4.71 2.36 -35.64
C VAL A 948 -3.23 2.30 -35.29
N LEU A 949 -2.39 2.12 -36.31
CA LEU A 949 -0.94 2.14 -36.17
C LEU A 949 -0.43 3.35 -36.94
N ALA A 950 0.12 4.32 -36.21
CA ALA A 950 0.62 5.59 -36.70
C ALA A 950 2.12 5.66 -36.40
N ASP A 951 2.92 5.17 -37.35
CA ASP A 951 4.37 5.00 -37.25
C ASP A 951 4.80 4.19 -36.01
N THR A 952 5.24 4.87 -34.95
CA THR A 952 5.66 4.27 -33.68
C THR A 952 4.57 4.22 -32.61
N LYS A 953 3.44 4.89 -32.85
CA LYS A 953 2.30 4.98 -31.92
C LYS A 953 1.21 3.99 -32.33
N ILE A 954 0.55 3.41 -31.33
CA ILE A 954 -0.54 2.46 -31.49
C ILE A 954 -1.73 2.96 -30.68
N HIS A 955 -2.86 3.14 -31.36
CA HIS A 955 -4.11 3.55 -30.77
C HIS A 955 -5.10 2.38 -30.86
N ILE A 956 -5.83 2.11 -29.78
CA ILE A 956 -6.82 1.02 -29.72
C ILE A 956 -8.13 1.58 -29.20
N MET A 957 -9.25 1.21 -29.84
CA MET A 957 -10.61 1.55 -29.41
C MET A 957 -11.37 0.27 -29.08
N GLY A 958 -12.00 0.23 -27.91
CA GLY A 958 -12.73 -0.95 -27.43
C GLY A 958 -13.19 -0.81 -25.98
N SER A 959 -13.88 -1.82 -25.46
CA SER A 959 -14.20 -1.88 -24.04
C SER A 959 -13.00 -2.32 -23.21
N PHE A 960 -12.98 -1.97 -21.93
CA PHE A 960 -11.81 -2.16 -21.05
C PHE A 960 -11.22 -3.58 -21.07
N GLN A 961 -12.05 -4.62 -21.05
CA GLN A 961 -11.61 -6.02 -21.13
C GLN A 961 -11.01 -6.36 -22.51
N ASN A 962 -11.61 -5.84 -23.58
CA ASN A 962 -11.18 -6.06 -24.96
C ASN A 962 -9.86 -5.33 -25.28
N LEU A 963 -9.65 -4.15 -24.70
CA LEU A 963 -8.42 -3.37 -24.81
C LEU A 963 -7.21 -4.14 -24.24
N LYS A 964 -7.34 -4.75 -23.05
CA LYS A 964 -6.27 -5.61 -22.48
C LYS A 964 -5.90 -6.74 -23.45
N ILE A 965 -6.89 -7.46 -23.99
CA ILE A 965 -6.67 -8.57 -24.93
C ILE A 965 -5.94 -8.10 -26.22
N ALA A 966 -6.31 -6.95 -26.77
CA ALA A 966 -5.67 -6.38 -27.95
C ALA A 966 -4.23 -5.90 -27.64
N ARG A 967 -4.04 -5.20 -26.53
CA ARG A 967 -2.73 -4.71 -26.05
C ARG A 967 -1.78 -5.88 -25.79
N ASP A 968 -2.19 -6.91 -25.07
CA ASP A 968 -1.37 -8.10 -24.76
C ASP A 968 -0.92 -8.84 -26.03
N ALA A 969 -1.79 -8.93 -27.05
CA ALA A 969 -1.46 -9.53 -28.35
C ALA A 969 -0.42 -8.69 -29.12
N ILE A 970 -0.54 -7.36 -29.09
CA ILE A 970 0.40 -6.42 -29.75
C ILE A 970 1.75 -6.42 -29.03
N VAL A 971 1.75 -6.32 -27.69
CA VAL A 971 2.94 -6.44 -26.82
C VAL A 971 3.67 -7.75 -27.11
N SER A 972 2.95 -8.87 -27.21
CA SER A 972 3.53 -10.17 -27.55
C SER A 972 4.27 -10.18 -28.90
N LEU A 973 3.77 -9.45 -29.90
CA LEU A 973 4.40 -9.32 -31.22
C LEU A 973 5.65 -8.43 -31.19
N ILE A 974 5.62 -7.32 -30.42
CA ILE A 974 6.76 -6.42 -30.20
C ILE A 974 7.90 -7.13 -29.46
N LEU A 975 7.58 -7.85 -28.38
CA LEU A 975 8.57 -8.62 -27.61
C LEU A 975 9.21 -9.74 -28.44
N GLY A 976 8.49 -10.25 -29.44
CA GLY A 976 9.04 -11.04 -30.54
C GLY A 976 8.34 -12.36 -30.84
N SER A 977 7.20 -12.64 -30.21
CA SER A 977 6.47 -13.92 -30.33
C SER A 977 6.07 -14.22 -31.79
N PRO A 978 6.12 -15.50 -32.22
CA PRO A 978 5.61 -15.89 -33.53
C PRO A 978 4.10 -15.62 -33.64
N PRO A 979 3.60 -14.99 -34.74
CA PRO A 979 2.17 -14.68 -34.90
C PRO A 979 1.25 -15.89 -34.72
N GLY A 980 1.68 -17.08 -35.12
CA GLY A 980 0.92 -18.32 -34.90
C GLY A 980 0.63 -18.64 -33.42
N LYS A 981 1.53 -18.29 -32.50
CA LYS A 981 1.29 -18.42 -31.04
C LYS A 981 0.25 -17.41 -30.56
N VAL A 982 0.33 -16.18 -31.08
CA VAL A 982 -0.62 -15.09 -30.76
C VAL A 982 -2.02 -15.43 -31.28
N TYR A 983 -2.15 -15.93 -32.51
CA TYR A 983 -3.42 -16.40 -33.07
C TYR A 983 -4.01 -17.59 -32.30
N ALA A 984 -3.19 -18.50 -31.79
CA ALA A 984 -3.65 -19.60 -30.94
C ALA A 984 -4.24 -19.08 -29.62
N GLY A 985 -3.51 -18.19 -28.93
CA GLY A 985 -3.99 -17.54 -27.70
C GLY A 985 -5.30 -16.77 -27.92
N LEU A 986 -5.36 -15.94 -28.97
CA LEU A 986 -6.57 -15.20 -29.34
C LEU A 986 -7.77 -16.12 -29.61
N ARG A 987 -7.58 -17.25 -30.32
CA ARG A 987 -8.67 -18.24 -30.52
C ARG A 987 -9.19 -18.81 -29.20
N THR A 988 -8.31 -19.13 -28.24
CA THR A 988 -8.71 -19.59 -26.90
C THR A 988 -9.49 -18.50 -26.15
N VAL A 989 -9.04 -17.24 -26.22
CA VAL A 989 -9.73 -16.10 -25.60
C VAL A 989 -11.11 -15.87 -26.23
N SER A 990 -11.22 -15.73 -27.56
CA SER A 990 -12.49 -15.51 -28.25
C SER A 990 -13.47 -16.70 -28.14
N SER A 991 -12.98 -17.91 -27.84
CA SER A 991 -13.81 -19.07 -27.47
C SER A 991 -14.41 -18.91 -26.08
N ARG A 992 -13.58 -18.56 -25.07
CA ARG A 992 -14.01 -18.29 -23.69
C ARG A 992 -14.97 -17.10 -23.60
N MET A 993 -14.75 -16.05 -24.39
CA MET A 993 -15.67 -14.90 -24.50
C MET A 993 -17.03 -15.32 -25.08
N ARG A 994 -17.06 -16.23 -26.07
CA ARG A 994 -18.33 -16.78 -26.60
C ARG A 994 -19.08 -17.64 -25.59
N GLN A 995 -18.39 -18.35 -24.70
CA GLN A 995 -18.97 -19.11 -23.59
C GLN A 995 -19.41 -18.23 -22.40
N ARG A 996 -19.17 -16.91 -22.44
CA ARG A 996 -19.61 -15.92 -21.44
C ARG A 996 -20.66 -14.93 -21.99
N ALA A 997 -21.08 -15.12 -23.24
CA ALA A 997 -22.08 -14.30 -23.93
C ALA A 997 -23.29 -15.14 -24.41
N LEU A 998 -23.44 -16.30 -23.77
CA LEU A 998 -24.55 -17.26 -23.80
C LEU A 998 -24.88 -17.58 -22.33
#